data_AF-A0A8S2D2E4-F1
#
_entry.id   AF-A0A8S2D2E4-F1
#
_cell.length_a   1.000
_cell.length_b   1.000
_cell.length_c   1.000
_cell.angle_alpha   90.00
_cell.angle_beta   90.00
_cell.angle_gamma   90.00
#
_symmetry.space_group_name_H-M   'P 1'
#
loop_
_entity.id
_entity.type
_entity.pdbx_description
1 polymer ?
#
loop_
_entity_poly.entity_id
_entity_poly.type
_entity_poly.pdbx_seq_one_letter_code
_entity_poly.pdbx_strand_id
1 'polypeptide(L)'
;MNNSTDDNIPAINKELYPALVQCFVIITFGYIAGQLSILTQSHSTGLSRYISNFALPALIFKNLVTIHFGSVSWPFLASIFIGKSIIFFLTALITSFIQRPINYANIGLYSIITSQSNDFALGYPIVEAVYQHSHPDYLRYIYLIAPISLVILNPLGFLLIETQSRLNDKRLGYGHVTGEYSSSRLRLISKIICNLLKNPMVVATILGCIFNPIFKQTLPYMLLRIITPLADSFGATALFYLGLQLVGKIRKLHSYVIFTVMILSMIKSLILPLLIRQIVFMLKPKDDTNSTLEYSNYGFLYGTFPVAPTVIFYVPEQNIFLQSVASTCLVVSTLLAAPIMLISAKMIALKTIDNKTSASYENTLCQASFDVSIISLLCTIIVFIGFILRRRWKKNSLIHRYTLILLILQLMLALWNIPSQYMKIHTIAWQNILHGIGSVFLALATRTWSASIAFILMTRVCYGVQKTRQLFWLYHLFGWSLPIISIILVSVKSVQKQTSLVIEKFGKIQVILSIIVLLISILLSIYCLVRLARRTYRLKHDENHRRSSHSDTTLTNESRPLIDTDDNSSRQNDELNKAATFSTSIITWYIDIFVDTKWSHSKYLVCLSILIWSFFDHSHTGIYYELQFVDAVLLYGQGFITFLVFALDVDVLLPIARSLGTGLSYVGYRGLQEFLNANKQTKNRRHETMDDDTLTNFEQNIKPNFLDSINEPDSFRMQPF
;
A
#
# COMPACT_ATOMS: atom_id res chain seq x y z
N MET A 1 15.16 41.03 20.01
CA MET A 1 13.91 40.30 20.34
C MET A 1 14.16 38.84 20.03
N ASN A 2 14.59 38.10 21.06
CA ASN A 2 14.79 36.66 21.03
C ASN A 2 13.41 36.01 21.14
N ASN A 3 12.83 35.56 20.02
CA ASN A 3 11.74 34.60 20.09
C ASN A 3 12.37 33.21 20.23
N SER A 4 12.08 32.61 21.38
CA SER A 4 12.40 31.26 21.79
C SER A 4 12.07 30.24 20.70
N THR A 5 13.11 29.56 20.22
CA THR A 5 13.02 28.38 19.35
C THR A 5 12.22 27.23 19.99
N ASP A 6 12.12 27.20 21.33
CA ASP A 6 11.34 26.23 22.10
C ASP A 6 9.81 26.35 21.92
N ASP A 7 9.29 27.51 21.49
CA ASP A 7 7.83 27.71 21.34
C ASP A 7 7.26 27.15 20.02
N ASN A 8 8.12 26.82 19.05
CA ASN A 8 7.70 26.39 17.71
C ASN A 8 7.41 24.88 17.60
N ILE A 9 8.11 24.04 18.39
CA ILE A 9 7.88 22.59 18.42
C ILE A 9 6.47 22.23 18.90
N PRO A 10 5.94 22.82 20.00
CA PRO A 10 4.55 22.57 20.39
C PRO A 10 3.55 23.13 19.37
N ALA A 11 3.88 24.20 18.64
CA ALA A 11 3.01 24.75 17.59
C ALA A 11 2.85 23.81 16.38
N ILE A 12 3.95 23.26 15.86
CA ILE A 12 3.88 22.31 14.72
C ILE A 12 3.16 21.02 15.12
N ASN A 13 3.42 20.50 16.33
CA ASN A 13 2.66 19.34 16.83
C ASN A 13 1.17 19.67 16.99
N LYS A 14 0.83 20.88 17.46
CA LYS A 14 -0.58 21.33 17.58
C LYS A 14 -1.31 21.39 16.25
N GLU A 15 -0.63 21.58 15.12
CA GLU A 15 -1.26 21.65 13.79
C GLU A 15 -1.21 20.32 13.03
N LEU A 16 -0.11 19.58 13.16
CA LEU A 16 0.10 18.31 12.46
C LEU A 16 -0.87 17.20 12.90
N TYR A 17 -1.09 17.05 14.22
CA TYR A 17 -2.00 16.01 14.71
C TYR A 17 -3.45 16.25 14.25
N PRO A 18 -4.03 17.46 14.39
CA PRO A 18 -5.36 17.73 13.83
C PRO A 18 -5.46 17.51 12.33
N ALA A 19 -4.47 17.93 11.53
CA ALA A 19 -4.48 17.72 10.08
C ALA A 19 -4.51 16.23 9.71
N LEU A 20 -3.71 15.40 10.38
CA LEU A 20 -3.69 13.95 10.17
C LEU A 20 -4.99 13.30 10.65
N VAL A 21 -5.47 13.65 11.85
CA VAL A 21 -6.74 13.13 12.39
C VAL A 21 -7.89 13.49 11.45
N GLN A 22 -7.97 14.72 10.97
CA GLN A 22 -8.96 15.15 9.99
C GLN A 22 -8.91 14.30 8.72
N CYS A 23 -7.72 14.09 8.14
CA CYS A 23 -7.56 13.27 6.95
C CYS A 23 -8.05 11.83 7.17
N PHE A 24 -7.60 11.17 8.23
CA PHE A 24 -7.94 9.77 8.49
C PHE A 24 -9.38 9.57 8.97
N VAL A 25 -9.98 10.52 9.68
CA VAL A 25 -11.39 10.48 10.08
C VAL A 25 -12.29 10.58 8.84
N ILE A 26 -12.01 11.49 7.90
CA ILE A 26 -12.77 11.61 6.65
C ILE A 26 -12.63 10.34 5.79
N ILE A 27 -11.42 9.78 5.68
CA ILE A 27 -11.18 8.49 5.02
C ILE A 27 -11.99 7.37 5.71
N THR A 28 -12.03 7.35 7.04
CA THR A 28 -12.77 6.36 7.82
C THR A 28 -14.27 6.47 7.58
N PHE A 29 -14.84 7.68 7.50
CA PHE A 29 -16.23 7.87 7.13
C PHE A 29 -16.54 7.37 5.72
N GLY A 30 -15.66 7.63 4.75
CA GLY A 30 -15.78 7.08 3.40
C GLY A 30 -15.77 5.54 3.38
N TYR A 31 -14.87 4.94 4.16
CA TYR A 31 -14.78 3.49 4.31
C TYR A 31 -16.05 2.90 4.94
N ILE A 32 -16.53 3.49 6.04
CA ILE A 32 -17.77 3.05 6.70
C ILE A 32 -18.96 3.17 5.76
N ALA A 33 -19.09 4.28 5.03
CA ALA A 33 -20.19 4.49 4.09
C ALA A 33 -20.21 3.44 2.97
N GLY A 34 -19.04 3.07 2.44
CA GLY A 34 -18.92 1.99 1.46
C GLY A 34 -19.15 0.60 2.05
N GLN A 35 -18.65 0.35 3.27
CA GLN A 35 -18.80 -0.93 3.96
C GLN A 35 -20.27 -1.20 4.33
N LEU A 36 -21.00 -0.17 4.73
CA LEU A 36 -22.44 -0.21 4.99
C LEU A 36 -23.27 -0.20 3.70
N SER A 37 -22.64 -0.13 2.53
CA SER A 37 -23.30 -0.02 1.22
C SER A 37 -24.28 1.16 1.11
N ILE A 38 -24.11 2.21 1.94
CA ILE A 38 -24.85 3.47 1.83
C ILE A 38 -24.51 4.13 0.49
N LEU A 39 -23.23 4.04 0.11
CA LEU A 39 -22.75 4.44 -1.20
C LEU A 39 -22.28 3.21 -1.97
N THR A 40 -22.94 2.95 -3.09
CA THR A 40 -22.63 1.83 -3.98
C THR A 40 -21.42 2.16 -4.87
N GLN A 41 -20.94 1.15 -5.60
CA GLN A 41 -19.85 1.35 -6.56
C GLN A 41 -20.21 2.35 -7.67
N SER A 42 -21.48 2.46 -8.06
CA SER A 42 -21.92 3.45 -9.07
C SER A 42 -21.80 4.88 -8.53
N HIS A 43 -22.19 5.11 -7.27
CA HIS A 43 -21.99 6.41 -6.61
C HIS A 43 -20.51 6.75 -6.48
N SER A 44 -19.67 5.77 -6.16
CA SER A 44 -18.20 5.92 -6.11
C SER A 44 -17.62 6.39 -7.46
N THR A 45 -18.07 5.78 -8.56
CA THR A 45 -17.65 6.19 -9.91
C THR A 45 -18.10 7.62 -10.24
N GLY A 46 -19.33 7.99 -9.87
CA GLY A 46 -19.85 9.35 -10.05
C GLY A 46 -19.04 10.39 -9.26
N LEU A 47 -18.79 10.12 -7.97
CA LEU A 47 -17.97 10.97 -7.12
C LEU A 47 -16.55 11.13 -7.68
N SER A 48 -15.96 10.06 -8.19
CA SER A 48 -14.65 10.16 -8.82
C SER A 48 -14.64 11.03 -10.07
N ARG A 49 -15.66 10.94 -10.94
CA ARG A 49 -15.75 11.77 -12.14
C ARG A 49 -15.90 13.25 -11.78
N TYR A 50 -16.64 13.56 -10.73
CA TYR A 50 -16.72 14.91 -10.18
C TYR A 50 -15.34 15.42 -9.74
N ILE A 51 -14.64 14.62 -8.94
CA ILE A 51 -13.30 14.97 -8.42
C ILE A 51 -12.31 15.18 -9.57
N SER A 52 -12.24 14.24 -10.52
CA SER A 52 -11.23 14.25 -11.59
C SER A 52 -11.47 15.30 -12.67
N ASN A 53 -12.74 15.62 -12.96
CA ASN A 53 -13.09 16.46 -14.11
C ASN A 53 -13.43 17.90 -13.71
N PHE A 54 -13.82 18.15 -12.46
CA PHE A 54 -14.28 19.47 -12.01
C PHE A 54 -13.48 19.99 -10.81
N ALA A 55 -13.55 19.32 -9.66
CA ALA A 55 -12.99 19.86 -8.42
C ALA A 55 -11.46 20.00 -8.46
N LEU A 56 -10.76 18.96 -8.90
CA LEU A 56 -9.30 18.96 -8.94
C LEU A 56 -8.73 19.87 -10.05
N PRO A 57 -9.28 19.87 -11.28
CA PRO A 57 -8.90 20.87 -12.30
C PRO A 57 -9.11 22.31 -11.83
N ALA A 58 -10.23 22.62 -11.17
CA ALA A 58 -10.50 23.94 -10.61
C ALA A 58 -9.45 24.34 -9.56
N LEU A 59 -9.09 23.41 -8.66
CA LEU A 59 -8.06 23.62 -7.65
C LEU A 59 -6.69 23.90 -8.27
N ILE A 60 -6.28 23.12 -9.27
CA ILE A 60 -5.00 23.30 -9.97
C ILE A 60 -4.97 24.63 -10.71
N PHE A 61 -6.03 24.96 -11.45
CA PHE A 61 -6.12 26.20 -12.19
C PHE A 61 -6.02 27.41 -11.26
N LYS A 62 -6.84 27.45 -10.19
CA LYS A 62 -6.83 28.51 -9.16
C LYS A 62 -5.42 28.77 -8.65
N ASN A 63 -4.73 27.72 -8.21
CA ASN A 63 -3.42 27.84 -7.58
C ASN A 63 -2.30 28.15 -8.59
N LEU A 64 -2.34 27.62 -9.82
CA LEU A 64 -1.32 27.92 -10.83
C LEU A 64 -1.40 29.36 -11.33
N VAL A 65 -2.60 29.93 -11.46
CA VAL A 65 -2.75 31.33 -11.87
C VAL A 65 -2.20 32.27 -10.81
N THR A 66 -2.30 31.94 -9.52
CA THR A 66 -1.84 32.81 -8.42
C THR A 66 -0.35 32.66 -8.07
N ILE A 67 0.39 31.75 -8.72
CA ILE A 67 1.80 31.49 -8.38
C ILE A 67 2.73 32.60 -8.90
N HIS A 68 3.59 33.11 -8.03
CA HIS A 68 4.70 33.96 -8.42
C HIS A 68 5.88 33.10 -8.93
N PHE A 69 6.05 32.96 -10.24
CA PHE A 69 7.12 32.13 -10.82
C PHE A 69 8.54 32.62 -10.52
N GLY A 70 8.73 33.91 -10.21
CA GLY A 70 10.04 34.49 -9.91
C GLY A 70 10.68 33.99 -8.61
N SER A 71 9.89 33.49 -7.65
CA SER A 71 10.35 32.99 -6.36
C SER A 71 10.49 31.45 -6.32
N VAL A 72 10.31 30.78 -7.46
CA VAL A 72 10.39 29.33 -7.58
C VAL A 72 11.83 28.88 -7.81
N SER A 73 12.30 27.93 -7.00
CA SER A 73 13.56 27.24 -7.22
C SER A 73 13.39 26.16 -8.29
N TRP A 74 13.80 26.48 -9.53
CA TRP A 74 13.83 25.52 -10.63
C TRP A 74 14.73 24.31 -10.41
N PRO A 75 15.92 24.43 -9.77
CA PRO A 75 16.72 23.25 -9.46
C PRO A 75 16.04 22.30 -8.48
N PHE A 76 15.22 22.81 -7.55
CA PHE A 76 14.41 21.95 -6.68
C PHE A 76 13.37 21.17 -7.48
N LEU A 77 12.61 21.84 -8.37
CA LEU A 77 11.67 21.16 -9.27
C LEU A 77 12.35 20.12 -10.17
N ALA A 78 13.54 20.45 -10.71
CA ALA A 78 14.35 19.52 -11.49
C ALA A 78 14.78 18.31 -10.65
N SER A 79 15.14 18.51 -9.38
CA SER A 79 15.50 17.42 -8.47
C SER A 79 14.33 16.44 -8.25
N ILE A 80 13.12 16.95 -8.05
CA ILE A 80 11.90 16.12 -7.94
C ILE A 80 11.67 15.37 -9.26
N PHE A 81 11.78 16.05 -10.40
CA PHE A 81 11.58 15.42 -11.71
C PHE A 81 12.57 14.29 -11.97
N ILE A 82 13.86 14.53 -11.73
CA ILE A 82 14.91 13.52 -11.90
C ILE A 82 14.66 12.35 -10.95
N GLY A 83 14.30 12.63 -9.69
CA GLY A 83 14.03 11.58 -8.71
C GLY A 83 12.87 10.68 -9.11
N LYS A 84 11.76 11.27 -9.55
CA LYS A 84 10.61 10.52 -10.08
C LYS A 84 10.93 9.79 -11.39
N SER A 85 11.76 10.37 -12.25
CA SER A 85 12.18 9.72 -13.50
C SER A 85 13.00 8.48 -13.21
N ILE A 86 13.97 8.56 -12.29
CA ILE A 86 14.80 7.42 -11.91
C ILE A 86 13.95 6.30 -11.32
N ILE A 87 13.03 6.59 -10.38
CA ILE A 87 12.18 5.54 -9.80
C ILE A 87 11.26 4.90 -10.85
N PHE A 88 10.74 5.70 -11.79
CA PHE A 88 9.88 5.25 -12.88
C PHE A 88 10.60 4.25 -13.78
N PHE A 89 11.80 4.62 -14.28
CA PHE A 89 12.59 3.76 -15.16
C PHE A 89 13.18 2.56 -14.41
N LEU A 90 13.59 2.72 -13.15
CA LEU A 90 14.05 1.61 -12.32
C LEU A 90 12.95 0.57 -12.13
N THR A 91 11.73 1.01 -11.84
CA THR A 91 10.57 0.12 -11.70
C THR A 91 10.24 -0.58 -13.04
N ALA A 92 10.34 0.15 -14.15
CA ALA A 92 10.11 -0.42 -15.49
C ALA A 92 11.12 -1.53 -15.81
N LEU A 93 12.40 -1.25 -15.53
CA LEU A 93 13.52 -2.17 -15.73
C LEU A 93 13.35 -3.43 -14.88
N ILE A 94 13.13 -3.28 -13.57
CA ILE A 94 12.92 -4.39 -12.64
C ILE A 94 11.72 -5.24 -13.08
N THR A 95 10.60 -4.61 -13.45
CA THR A 95 9.41 -5.33 -13.90
C THR A 95 9.65 -6.09 -15.19
N SER A 96 10.39 -5.51 -16.14
CA SER A 96 10.75 -6.15 -17.40
C SER A 96 11.68 -7.35 -17.21
N PHE A 97 12.55 -7.33 -16.19
CA PHE A 97 13.42 -8.47 -15.88
C PHE A 97 12.69 -9.60 -15.16
N ILE A 98 11.81 -9.25 -14.22
CA ILE A 98 11.07 -10.23 -13.39
C ILE A 98 9.96 -10.92 -14.19
N GLN A 99 9.20 -10.19 -15.00
CA GLN A 99 8.03 -10.74 -15.69
C GLN A 99 8.41 -11.36 -17.03
N ARG A 100 8.25 -12.69 -17.12
CA ARG A 100 8.39 -13.46 -18.36
C ARG A 100 7.11 -14.29 -18.56
N PRO A 101 6.38 -14.15 -19.69
CA PRO A 101 6.62 -13.24 -20.82
C PRO A 101 6.43 -11.76 -20.45
N ILE A 102 7.06 -10.87 -21.21
CA ILE A 102 6.99 -9.42 -20.98
C ILE A 102 5.55 -8.94 -21.21
N ASN A 103 5.01 -8.20 -20.24
CA ASN A 103 3.73 -7.51 -20.34
C ASN A 103 3.94 -6.00 -20.21
N TYR A 104 3.81 -5.27 -21.31
CA TYR A 104 4.07 -3.83 -21.34
C TYR A 104 3.06 -3.04 -20.49
N ALA A 105 1.82 -3.52 -20.34
CA ALA A 105 0.84 -2.85 -19.49
C ALA A 105 1.20 -2.93 -18.00
N ASN A 106 1.76 -4.07 -17.55
CA ASN A 106 2.28 -4.19 -16.18
C ASN A 106 3.46 -3.25 -15.97
N ILE A 107 4.41 -3.20 -16.90
CA ILE A 107 5.58 -2.29 -16.83
C ILE A 107 5.11 -0.84 -16.73
N GLY A 108 4.23 -0.40 -17.65
CA GLY A 108 3.71 0.95 -17.67
C GLY A 108 2.95 1.33 -16.39
N LEU A 109 2.04 0.47 -15.94
CA LEU A 109 1.25 0.74 -14.73
C LEU A 109 2.11 0.76 -13.48
N TYR A 110 3.02 -0.22 -13.30
CA TYR A 110 3.82 -0.32 -12.09
C TYR A 110 4.77 0.86 -11.94
N SER A 111 5.33 1.35 -13.05
CA SER A 111 6.13 2.58 -13.06
C SER A 111 5.32 3.81 -12.73
N ILE A 112 4.08 3.94 -13.23
CA ILE A 112 3.18 5.04 -12.83
C ILE A 112 2.87 4.96 -11.33
N ILE A 113 2.59 3.77 -10.80
CA ILE A 113 2.30 3.55 -9.38
C ILE A 113 3.46 4.03 -8.50
N THR A 114 4.71 3.79 -8.88
CA THR A 114 5.88 4.18 -8.06
C THR A 114 6.28 5.65 -8.21
N SER A 115 5.85 6.36 -9.26
CA SER A 115 6.12 7.79 -9.44
C SER A 115 4.97 8.73 -9.03
N GLN A 116 3.73 8.26 -9.10
CA GLN A 116 2.55 9.08 -8.84
C GLN A 116 2.25 9.16 -7.33
N SER A 117 2.07 10.38 -6.83
CA SER A 117 1.83 10.67 -5.42
C SER A 117 0.46 11.33 -5.22
N ASN A 118 -0.16 11.09 -4.06
CA ASN A 118 -1.39 11.76 -3.62
C ASN A 118 -1.07 13.16 -3.08
N ASP A 119 -0.61 14.03 -3.99
CA ASP A 119 -0.06 15.35 -3.69
C ASP A 119 -1.08 16.27 -3.00
N PHE A 120 -2.33 16.26 -3.47
CA PHE A 120 -3.33 17.25 -3.06
C PHE A 120 -4.18 16.82 -1.86
N ALA A 121 -4.68 15.58 -1.84
CA ALA A 121 -5.64 15.19 -0.80
C ALA A 121 -4.94 14.86 0.53
N LEU A 122 -3.75 14.25 0.47
CA LEU A 122 -2.96 13.91 1.67
C LEU A 122 -1.69 14.76 1.80
N GLY A 123 -1.00 15.06 0.70
CA GLY A 123 0.26 15.82 0.77
C GLY A 123 0.08 17.26 1.23
N TYR A 124 -0.89 17.98 0.66
CA TYR A 124 -1.11 19.41 0.96
C TYR A 124 -1.39 19.69 2.44
N PRO A 125 -2.35 19.04 3.13
CA PRO A 125 -2.62 19.31 4.55
C PRO A 125 -1.40 19.07 5.46
N ILE A 126 -0.56 18.08 5.11
CA ILE A 126 0.65 17.76 5.89
C ILE A 126 1.72 18.83 5.68
N VAL A 127 1.93 19.28 4.44
CA VAL A 127 2.91 20.34 4.14
C VAL A 127 2.45 21.67 4.72
N GLU A 128 1.16 21.97 4.68
CA GLU A 128 0.57 23.14 5.33
C GLU A 128 0.87 23.11 6.84
N ALA A 129 0.51 22.03 7.53
CA ALA A 129 0.75 21.90 8.98
C ALA A 129 2.24 21.95 9.40
N VAL A 130 3.18 21.61 8.51
CA VAL A 130 4.62 21.61 8.82
C VAL A 130 5.30 22.91 8.42
N TYR A 131 4.90 23.51 7.30
CA TYR A 131 5.65 24.59 6.65
C TYR A 131 4.90 25.91 6.54
N GLN A 132 3.61 25.99 6.87
CA GLN A 132 2.84 27.23 6.72
C GLN A 132 3.48 28.43 7.46
N HIS A 133 4.04 28.20 8.65
CA HIS A 133 4.68 29.26 9.45
C HIS A 133 6.15 29.50 9.11
N SER A 134 6.87 28.47 8.67
CA SER A 134 8.32 28.55 8.39
C SER A 134 8.63 28.90 6.93
N HIS A 135 8.01 28.18 5.99
CA HIS A 135 8.18 28.33 4.55
C HIS A 135 6.84 28.21 3.82
N PRO A 136 5.96 29.23 3.87
CA PRO A 136 4.66 29.21 3.18
C PRO A 136 4.81 28.99 1.66
N ASP A 137 5.95 29.42 1.12
CA ASP A 137 6.40 29.19 -0.23
C ASP A 137 6.55 27.70 -0.62
N TYR A 138 6.54 26.76 0.33
CA TYR A 138 6.65 25.34 0.01
C TYR A 138 5.35 24.75 -0.54
N LEU A 139 4.21 25.29 -0.11
CA LEU A 139 2.88 24.82 -0.53
C LEU A 139 2.68 24.98 -2.05
N ARG A 140 3.22 26.07 -2.65
CA ARG A 140 3.13 26.28 -4.11
C ARG A 140 3.82 25.19 -4.94
N TYR A 141 4.89 24.56 -4.43
CA TYR A 141 5.59 23.52 -5.19
C TYR A 141 4.73 22.28 -5.41
N ILE A 142 3.78 21.97 -4.50
CA ILE A 142 2.84 20.84 -4.68
C ILE A 142 2.08 20.99 -6.00
N TYR A 143 1.61 22.20 -6.30
CA TYR A 143 0.88 22.50 -7.53
C TYR A 143 1.78 22.54 -8.78
N LEU A 144 3.08 22.82 -8.64
CA LEU A 144 4.05 22.81 -9.74
C LEU A 144 4.58 21.40 -10.07
N ILE A 145 4.70 20.52 -9.07
CA ILE A 145 5.21 19.16 -9.23
C ILE A 145 4.18 18.23 -9.90
N ALA A 146 2.89 18.45 -9.65
CA ALA A 146 1.82 17.62 -10.23
C ALA A 146 1.85 17.62 -11.78
N PRO A 147 1.93 18.78 -12.47
CA PRO A 147 2.17 18.87 -13.91
C PRO A 147 3.33 18.03 -14.43
N ILE A 148 4.48 18.09 -13.76
CA ILE A 148 5.70 17.38 -14.15
C ILE A 148 5.45 15.87 -14.22
N SER A 149 4.72 15.33 -13.25
CA SER A 149 4.39 13.90 -13.20
C SER A 149 3.34 13.51 -14.24
N LEU A 150 2.29 14.34 -14.39
CA LEU A 150 1.14 14.06 -15.25
C LEU A 150 1.44 14.23 -16.74
N VAL A 151 2.23 15.24 -17.11
CA VAL A 151 2.46 15.61 -18.51
C VAL A 151 3.67 14.90 -19.11
N ILE A 152 4.68 14.55 -18.31
CA ILE A 152 5.94 13.98 -18.82
C ILE A 152 6.03 12.48 -18.58
N LEU A 153 5.87 12.01 -17.33
CA LEU A 153 6.10 10.61 -16.98
C LEU A 153 4.92 9.70 -17.35
N ASN A 154 3.69 10.10 -17.02
CA ASN A 154 2.51 9.26 -17.24
C ASN A 154 2.27 8.88 -18.72
N PRO A 155 2.51 9.75 -19.72
CA PRO A 155 2.38 9.37 -21.12
C PRO A 155 3.28 8.21 -21.54
N LEU A 156 4.48 8.08 -20.96
CA LEU A 156 5.36 6.94 -21.21
C LEU A 156 4.73 5.64 -20.69
N GLY A 157 4.06 5.68 -19.53
CA GLY A 157 3.33 4.53 -19.01
C GLY A 157 2.09 4.20 -19.84
N PHE A 158 1.33 5.20 -20.29
CA PHE A 158 0.18 5.02 -21.18
C PHE A 158 0.58 4.41 -22.53
N LEU A 159 1.73 4.84 -23.07
CA LEU A 159 2.31 4.28 -24.29
C LEU A 159 2.52 2.76 -24.16
N LEU A 160 3.07 2.32 -23.03
CA LEU A 160 3.32 0.90 -22.77
C LEU A 160 2.01 0.10 -22.58
N ILE A 161 1.02 0.68 -21.88
CA ILE A 161 -0.31 0.06 -21.70
C ILE A 161 -1.05 -0.08 -23.04
N GLU A 162 -1.11 0.97 -23.85
CA GLU A 162 -1.76 0.94 -25.18
C GLU A 162 -1.04 -0.03 -26.14
N THR A 163 0.29 -0.09 -26.08
CA THR A 163 1.09 -1.03 -26.88
C THR A 163 0.72 -2.48 -26.54
N GLN A 164 0.54 -2.81 -25.26
CA GLN A 164 0.09 -4.14 -24.86
C GLN A 164 -1.32 -4.45 -25.36
N SER A 165 -2.24 -3.48 -25.32
CA SER A 165 -3.62 -3.67 -25.79
C SER A 165 -3.63 -4.09 -27.26
N ARG A 166 -2.87 -3.39 -28.12
CA ARG A 166 -2.76 -3.74 -29.54
C ARG A 166 -2.09 -5.08 -29.80
N LEU A 167 -1.10 -5.45 -28.98
CA LEU A 167 -0.48 -6.77 -29.07
C LEU A 167 -1.48 -7.88 -28.72
N ASN A 168 -2.36 -7.65 -27.75
CA ASN A 168 -3.42 -8.59 -27.41
C ASN A 168 -4.46 -8.68 -28.54
N ASP A 169 -4.87 -7.55 -29.13
CA ASP A 169 -5.83 -7.54 -30.27
C ASP A 169 -5.28 -8.32 -31.47
N LYS A 170 -4.00 -8.13 -31.81
CA LYS A 170 -3.32 -8.89 -32.87
C LYS A 170 -3.25 -10.39 -32.58
N ARG A 171 -3.05 -10.78 -31.31
CA ARG A 171 -2.98 -12.19 -30.90
C ARG A 171 -4.34 -12.88 -30.93
N LEU A 172 -5.42 -12.16 -30.67
CA LEU A 172 -6.78 -12.70 -30.57
C LEU A 172 -7.50 -12.79 -31.93
N GLY A 173 -6.86 -12.43 -33.05
CA GLY A 173 -7.45 -12.58 -34.38
C GLY A 173 -8.64 -11.66 -34.68
N TYR A 174 -9.03 -10.76 -33.76
CA TYR A 174 -10.05 -9.72 -33.97
C TYR A 174 -9.60 -8.59 -34.91
N GLY A 175 -8.47 -8.76 -35.59
CA GLY A 175 -8.07 -7.90 -36.70
C GLY A 175 -8.99 -8.13 -37.90
N HIS A 176 -10.21 -7.60 -37.83
CA HIS A 176 -11.06 -7.50 -39.00
C HIS A 176 -10.31 -6.75 -40.10
N VAL A 177 -10.32 -7.39 -41.27
CA VAL A 177 -9.89 -6.93 -42.59
C VAL A 177 -10.28 -5.47 -42.81
N THR A 178 -9.37 -4.55 -42.52
CA THR A 178 -9.28 -3.26 -43.20
C THR A 178 -7.81 -3.08 -43.55
N GLY A 179 -7.52 -3.18 -44.84
CA GLY A 179 -6.19 -3.11 -45.42
C GLY A 179 -5.58 -1.71 -45.35
N GLU A 180 -5.32 -1.21 -44.15
CA GLU A 180 -4.38 -0.10 -43.91
C GLU A 180 -3.19 -0.61 -43.09
N TYR A 181 -2.38 -1.45 -43.74
CA TYR A 181 -1.05 -1.82 -43.28
C TYR A 181 -0.12 -0.59 -43.32
N SER A 182 -0.20 0.26 -42.29
CA SER A 182 0.88 1.10 -41.72
C SER A 182 0.28 2.21 -40.86
N SER A 183 -0.33 1.86 -39.72
CA SER A 183 -0.58 2.88 -38.69
C SER A 183 0.77 3.28 -38.08
N SER A 184 1.37 4.34 -38.62
CA SER A 184 2.65 4.91 -38.17
C SER A 184 2.73 4.99 -36.65
N ARG A 185 3.92 4.73 -36.08
CA ARG A 185 4.23 5.04 -34.67
C ARG A 185 3.77 6.45 -34.29
N LEU A 186 3.80 7.37 -35.26
CA LEU A 186 3.29 8.74 -35.17
C LEU A 186 1.78 8.83 -34.91
N ARG A 187 0.92 8.00 -35.52
CA ARG A 187 -0.52 7.98 -35.22
C ARG A 187 -0.80 7.51 -33.79
N LEU A 188 -0.03 6.56 -33.28
CA LEU A 188 -0.14 6.09 -31.89
C LEU A 188 0.32 7.17 -30.91
N ILE A 189 1.47 7.79 -31.15
CA ILE A 189 1.98 8.93 -30.36
C ILE A 189 0.98 10.09 -30.40
N SER A 190 0.47 10.43 -31.59
CA SER A 190 -0.53 11.49 -31.79
C SER A 190 -1.82 11.20 -31.03
N LYS A 191 -2.34 9.97 -31.07
CA LYS A 191 -3.53 9.56 -30.31
C LYS A 191 -3.30 9.69 -28.80
N ILE A 192 -2.12 9.30 -28.30
CA ILE A 192 -1.78 9.39 -26.86
C ILE A 192 -1.66 10.85 -26.44
N ILE A 193 -0.97 11.69 -27.21
CA ILE A 193 -0.85 13.13 -26.94
C ILE A 193 -2.23 13.79 -26.98
N CYS A 194 -3.08 13.46 -27.96
CA CYS A 194 -4.43 13.98 -28.04
C CYS A 194 -5.29 13.55 -26.83
N ASN A 195 -5.21 12.29 -26.41
CA ASN A 195 -5.90 11.80 -25.22
C ASN A 195 -5.35 12.43 -23.93
N LEU A 196 -4.06 12.71 -23.88
CA LEU A 196 -3.42 13.42 -22.76
C LEU A 196 -3.91 14.86 -22.68
N LEU A 197 -3.97 15.56 -23.81
CA LEU A 197 -4.49 16.93 -23.90
C LEU A 197 -5.99 17.01 -23.64
N LYS A 198 -6.74 15.89 -23.73
CA LYS A 198 -8.13 15.81 -23.29
C LYS A 198 -8.27 15.55 -21.78
N ASN A 199 -7.19 15.24 -21.07
CA ASN A 199 -7.24 15.04 -19.63
C ASN A 199 -7.51 16.40 -18.96
N PRO A 200 -8.63 16.56 -18.19
CA PRO A 200 -9.00 17.82 -17.56
C PRO A 200 -7.90 18.43 -16.69
N MET A 201 -7.07 17.57 -16.07
CA MET A 201 -5.94 17.96 -15.24
C MET A 201 -4.85 18.67 -16.03
N VAL A 202 -4.48 18.08 -17.17
CA VAL A 202 -3.45 18.62 -18.07
C VAL A 202 -3.93 19.93 -18.67
N VAL A 203 -5.19 19.99 -19.08
CA VAL A 203 -5.82 21.21 -19.60
C VAL A 203 -5.79 22.32 -18.55
N ALA A 204 -6.26 22.04 -17.32
CA ALA A 204 -6.26 23.03 -16.24
C ALA A 204 -4.85 23.52 -15.89
N THR A 205 -3.85 22.65 -15.94
CA THR A 205 -2.44 23.05 -15.79
C THR A 205 -1.99 24.00 -16.89
N ILE A 206 -2.21 23.65 -18.16
CA ILE A 206 -1.79 24.47 -19.30
C ILE A 206 -2.49 25.83 -19.24
N LEU A 207 -3.80 25.84 -19.00
CA LEU A 207 -4.58 27.07 -18.82
C LEU A 207 -4.06 27.87 -17.63
N GLY A 208 -3.76 27.24 -16.50
CA GLY A 208 -3.23 27.92 -15.32
C GLY A 208 -1.91 28.65 -15.61
N CYS A 209 -0.98 28.01 -16.33
CA CYS A 209 0.28 28.61 -16.74
C CYS A 209 0.09 29.75 -17.75
N ILE A 210 -0.84 29.62 -18.71
CA ILE A 210 -1.14 30.65 -19.72
C ILE A 210 -1.81 31.87 -19.06
N PHE A 211 -2.77 31.65 -18.16
CA PHE A 211 -3.53 32.72 -17.54
C PHE A 211 -2.81 33.39 -16.37
N ASN A 212 -1.75 32.79 -15.82
CA ASN A 212 -0.91 33.41 -14.79
C ASN A 212 -0.37 34.80 -15.19
N PRO A 213 0.36 34.97 -16.32
CA PRO A 213 0.81 36.28 -16.76
C PRO A 213 -0.35 37.17 -17.22
N ILE A 214 -1.39 36.61 -17.86
CA ILE A 214 -2.55 37.38 -18.36
C ILE A 214 -3.29 38.08 -17.22
N PHE A 215 -3.48 37.38 -16.10
CA PHE A 215 -4.18 37.89 -14.93
C PHE A 215 -3.24 38.50 -13.88
N LYS A 216 -1.97 38.71 -14.21
CA LYS A 216 -0.96 39.30 -13.30
C LYS A 216 -0.96 38.65 -11.91
N GLN A 217 -1.02 37.32 -11.88
CA GLN A 217 -1.00 36.51 -10.65
C GLN A 217 -2.22 36.69 -9.71
N THR A 218 -3.30 37.31 -10.18
CA THR A 218 -4.54 37.51 -9.40
C THR A 218 -5.78 37.14 -10.20
N LEU A 219 -6.62 36.24 -9.69
CA LEU A 219 -7.86 35.89 -10.40
C LEU A 219 -8.88 37.05 -10.35
N PRO A 220 -9.55 37.40 -11.47
CA PRO A 220 -10.67 38.33 -11.44
C PRO A 220 -11.75 37.89 -10.44
N TYR A 221 -12.33 38.84 -9.72
CA TYR A 221 -13.23 38.57 -8.59
C TYR A 221 -14.38 37.60 -8.89
N MET A 222 -15.03 37.75 -10.05
CA MET A 222 -16.13 36.87 -10.47
C MET A 222 -15.65 35.43 -10.72
N LEU A 223 -14.50 35.26 -11.37
CA LEU A 223 -13.94 33.94 -11.63
C LEU A 223 -13.51 33.26 -10.33
N LEU A 224 -12.93 34.03 -9.39
CA LEU A 224 -12.56 33.54 -8.07
C LEU A 224 -13.75 33.00 -7.29
N ARG A 225 -14.90 33.72 -7.29
CA ARG A 225 -16.13 33.29 -6.61
C ARG A 225 -16.73 32.01 -7.17
N ILE A 226 -16.54 31.72 -8.46
CA ILE A 226 -17.04 30.50 -9.10
C ILE A 226 -16.08 29.33 -8.86
N ILE A 227 -14.78 29.55 -9.03
CA ILE A 227 -13.77 28.49 -8.98
C ILE A 227 -13.48 28.06 -7.54
N THR A 228 -13.52 28.98 -6.58
CA THR A 228 -13.14 28.70 -5.18
C THR A 228 -14.02 27.63 -4.53
N PRO A 229 -15.37 27.70 -4.54
CA PRO A 229 -16.20 26.63 -3.97
C PRO A 229 -15.95 25.26 -4.61
N LEU A 230 -15.70 25.24 -5.93
CA LEU A 230 -15.42 24.00 -6.67
C LEU A 230 -14.07 23.41 -6.25
N ALA A 231 -13.03 24.25 -6.15
CA ALA A 231 -11.70 23.88 -5.69
C ALA A 231 -11.71 23.40 -4.22
N ASP A 232 -12.38 24.12 -3.33
CA ASP A 232 -12.38 23.83 -1.89
C ASP A 232 -13.16 22.54 -1.57
N SER A 233 -14.11 22.15 -2.43
CA SER A 233 -14.80 20.86 -2.32
C SER A 233 -13.88 19.64 -2.51
N PHE A 234 -12.72 19.82 -3.15
CA PHE A 234 -11.81 18.71 -3.51
C PHE A 234 -11.30 17.96 -2.28
N GLY A 235 -10.79 18.67 -1.26
CA GLY A 235 -10.06 18.03 -0.15
C GLY A 235 -10.90 16.97 0.57
N ALA A 236 -12.07 17.35 1.06
CA ALA A 236 -12.96 16.45 1.78
C ALA A 236 -13.52 15.34 0.87
N THR A 237 -13.94 15.67 -0.35
CA THR A 237 -14.53 14.67 -1.27
C THR A 237 -13.49 13.65 -1.75
N ALA A 238 -12.25 14.06 -1.98
CA ALA A 238 -11.15 13.18 -2.39
C ALA A 238 -10.73 12.23 -1.26
N LEU A 239 -10.62 12.73 -0.01
CA LEU A 239 -10.33 11.89 1.16
C LEU A 239 -11.47 10.89 1.44
N PHE A 240 -12.72 11.33 1.32
CA PHE A 240 -13.87 10.46 1.48
C PHE A 240 -13.93 9.40 0.37
N TYR A 241 -13.70 9.79 -0.89
CA TYR A 241 -13.60 8.88 -2.03
C TYR A 241 -12.47 7.86 -1.86
N LEU A 242 -11.31 8.29 -1.37
CA LEU A 242 -10.19 7.41 -1.04
C LEU A 242 -10.64 6.32 -0.05
N GLY A 243 -11.36 6.70 1.01
CA GLY A 243 -11.96 5.78 1.98
C GLY A 243 -12.92 4.77 1.35
N LEU A 244 -13.81 5.25 0.47
CA LEU A 244 -14.77 4.41 -0.26
C LEU A 244 -14.05 3.37 -1.15
N GLN A 245 -12.90 3.71 -1.73
CA GLN A 245 -12.09 2.78 -2.53
C GLN A 245 -11.37 1.72 -1.69
N LEU A 246 -11.24 1.90 -0.37
CA LEU A 246 -10.59 0.90 0.47
C LEU A 246 -11.47 -0.35 0.70
N VAL A 247 -12.77 -0.23 0.49
CA VAL A 247 -13.77 -1.26 0.82
C VAL A 247 -13.64 -2.49 -0.10
N GLY A 248 -13.41 -3.66 0.51
CA GLY A 248 -13.50 -4.96 -0.16
C GLY A 248 -12.46 -5.26 -1.24
N LYS A 249 -11.48 -4.37 -1.47
CA LYS A 249 -10.43 -4.52 -2.49
C LYS A 249 -9.32 -5.50 -2.10
N ILE A 250 -9.01 -5.63 -0.81
CA ILE A 250 -7.98 -6.57 -0.33
C ILE A 250 -8.46 -8.02 -0.38
N ARG A 251 -9.78 -8.25 -0.21
CA ARG A 251 -10.38 -9.58 -0.09
C ARG A 251 -10.34 -10.42 -1.38
N LYS A 252 -10.23 -9.78 -2.55
CA LYS A 252 -10.33 -10.46 -3.87
C LYS A 252 -8.99 -10.80 -4.50
N LEU A 253 -7.91 -10.75 -3.74
CA LEU A 253 -6.57 -10.79 -4.33
C LEU A 253 -5.98 -12.18 -4.39
N HIS A 254 -5.47 -12.50 -5.58
CA HIS A 254 -4.52 -13.59 -5.69
C HIS A 254 -3.20 -13.21 -5.04
N SER A 255 -2.60 -14.21 -4.42
CA SER A 255 -1.44 -14.11 -3.54
C SER A 255 -0.18 -13.46 -4.15
N TYR A 256 0.01 -13.61 -5.45
CA TYR A 256 1.12 -12.98 -6.15
C TYR A 256 0.92 -11.47 -6.33
N VAL A 257 -0.34 -11.00 -6.41
CA VAL A 257 -0.68 -9.57 -6.53
C VAL A 257 -0.28 -8.82 -5.28
N ILE A 258 -0.60 -9.37 -4.10
CA ILE A 258 -0.24 -8.77 -2.82
C ILE A 258 1.28 -8.59 -2.73
N PHE A 259 2.06 -9.59 -3.15
CA PHE A 259 3.52 -9.50 -3.17
C PHE A 259 4.02 -8.35 -4.07
N THR A 260 3.53 -8.28 -5.29
CA THR A 260 3.88 -7.19 -6.21
C THR A 260 3.52 -5.83 -5.61
N VAL A 261 2.32 -5.70 -5.05
CA VAL A 261 1.83 -4.46 -4.43
C VAL A 261 2.68 -4.02 -3.24
N MET A 262 3.09 -4.95 -2.37
CA MET A 262 3.95 -4.64 -1.23
C MET A 262 5.32 -4.11 -1.68
N ILE A 263 5.92 -4.73 -2.71
CA ILE A 263 7.18 -4.24 -3.27
C ILE A 263 7.01 -2.83 -3.84
N LEU A 264 5.98 -2.60 -4.66
CA LEU A 264 5.74 -1.29 -5.27
C LEU A 264 5.50 -0.21 -4.20
N SER A 265 4.75 -0.55 -3.15
CA SER A 265 4.50 0.35 -2.02
C SER A 265 5.80 0.68 -1.27
N MET A 266 6.71 -0.28 -1.09
CA MET A 266 8.02 -0.03 -0.46
C MET A 266 8.95 0.81 -1.32
N ILE A 267 9.00 0.53 -2.63
CA ILE A 267 9.76 1.37 -3.58
C ILE A 267 9.26 2.82 -3.49
N LYS A 268 7.94 3.02 -3.47
CA LYS A 268 7.31 4.34 -3.37
C LYS A 268 7.53 5.02 -2.01
N SER A 269 7.33 4.31 -0.90
CA SER A 269 7.29 4.92 0.44
C SER A 269 8.64 4.95 1.16
N LEU A 270 9.65 4.20 0.69
CA LEU A 270 10.99 4.17 1.29
C LEU A 270 12.09 4.63 0.31
N ILE A 271 12.13 4.08 -0.90
CA ILE A 271 13.23 4.37 -1.84
C ILE A 271 13.09 5.76 -2.43
N LEU A 272 11.90 6.14 -2.89
CA LEU A 272 11.67 7.46 -3.50
C LEU A 272 12.00 8.65 -2.57
N PRO A 273 11.59 8.70 -1.28
CA PRO A 273 11.99 9.76 -0.35
C PRO A 273 13.51 9.96 -0.26
N LEU A 274 14.25 8.87 -0.05
CA LEU A 274 15.71 8.90 0.09
C LEU A 274 16.38 9.34 -1.21
N LEU A 275 15.86 8.86 -2.34
CA LEU A 275 16.39 9.18 -3.66
C LEU A 275 16.16 10.66 -4.00
N ILE A 276 14.96 11.20 -3.76
CA ILE A 276 14.67 12.63 -3.96
C ILE A 276 15.58 13.48 -3.08
N ARG A 277 15.67 13.15 -1.79
CA ARG A 277 16.52 13.87 -0.83
C ARG A 277 17.96 13.97 -1.31
N GLN A 278 18.53 12.85 -1.76
CA GLN A 278 19.90 12.77 -2.23
C GLN A 278 20.13 13.63 -3.48
N ILE A 279 19.18 13.60 -4.43
CA ILE A 279 19.27 14.39 -5.65
C ILE A 279 19.19 15.89 -5.32
N VAL A 280 18.28 16.30 -4.43
CA VAL A 280 18.19 17.70 -3.99
C VAL A 280 19.51 18.16 -3.35
N PHE A 281 20.12 17.32 -2.50
CA PHE A 281 21.41 17.65 -1.89
C PHE A 281 22.53 17.80 -2.94
N MET A 282 22.50 17.01 -4.02
CA MET A 282 23.49 17.07 -5.10
C MET A 282 23.29 18.28 -6.02
N LEU A 283 22.05 18.63 -6.34
CA LEU A 283 21.71 19.74 -7.25
C LEU A 283 21.81 21.12 -6.58
N LYS A 284 21.89 21.18 -5.24
CA LYS A 284 22.03 22.41 -4.43
C LYS A 284 21.13 23.55 -4.92
N PRO A 285 19.82 23.52 -4.62
CA PRO A 285 18.87 24.47 -5.20
C PRO A 285 19.08 25.93 -4.83
N LYS A 286 19.91 26.17 -3.81
CA LYS A 286 20.47 27.45 -3.41
C LYS A 286 21.91 27.22 -2.95
N ASP A 287 22.79 28.19 -3.17
CA ASP A 287 24.21 28.07 -2.85
C ASP A 287 24.49 27.86 -1.36
N ASP A 288 23.55 28.25 -0.49
CA ASP A 288 23.68 28.15 0.95
C ASP A 288 23.34 26.73 1.47
N THR A 289 24.23 26.17 2.31
CA THR A 289 24.18 24.77 2.75
C THR A 289 22.97 24.47 3.61
N ASN A 290 22.58 25.41 4.48
CA ASN A 290 21.41 25.28 5.34
C ASN A 290 20.12 25.26 4.51
N SER A 291 19.99 26.16 3.54
CA SER A 291 18.82 26.21 2.67
C SER A 291 18.70 24.99 1.76
N THR A 292 19.84 24.45 1.27
CA THR A 292 19.85 23.18 0.54
C THR A 292 19.36 22.02 1.41
N LEU A 293 19.72 22.02 2.70
CA LEU A 293 19.27 21.01 3.65
C LEU A 293 17.76 21.11 3.94
N GLU A 294 17.21 22.32 4.04
CA GLU A 294 15.75 22.55 4.17
C GLU A 294 14.98 22.05 2.95
N TYR A 295 15.43 22.36 1.73
CA TYR A 295 14.86 21.82 0.49
C TYR A 295 14.97 20.30 0.42
N SER A 296 16.11 19.75 0.87
CA SER A 296 16.35 18.30 0.89
C SER A 296 15.38 17.60 1.85
N ASN A 297 15.15 18.18 3.03
CA ASN A 297 14.16 17.71 3.99
C ASN A 297 12.72 17.80 3.42
N TYR A 298 12.38 18.89 2.74
CA TYR A 298 11.08 19.01 2.07
C TYR A 298 10.90 17.96 0.97
N GLY A 299 11.93 17.74 0.15
CA GLY A 299 11.95 16.68 -0.86
C GLY A 299 11.79 15.28 -0.28
N PHE A 300 12.39 15.02 0.89
CA PHE A 300 12.19 13.77 1.63
C PHE A 300 10.72 13.61 2.03
N LEU A 301 10.12 14.59 2.70
CA LEU A 301 8.70 14.56 3.08
C LEU A 301 7.80 14.32 1.87
N TYR A 302 8.01 15.08 0.80
CA TYR A 302 7.25 14.95 -0.44
C TYR A 302 7.31 13.51 -1.01
N GLY A 303 8.48 12.88 -0.97
CA GLY A 303 8.65 11.50 -1.44
C GLY A 303 7.82 10.47 -0.66
N THR A 304 7.49 10.74 0.61
CA THR A 304 6.75 9.81 1.49
C THR A 304 5.25 9.73 1.19
N PHE A 305 4.71 10.65 0.38
CA PHE A 305 3.29 10.65 0.04
C PHE A 305 2.85 9.36 -0.65
N PRO A 306 1.67 8.80 -0.32
CA PRO A 306 1.21 7.54 -0.89
C PRO A 306 0.80 7.69 -2.35
N VAL A 307 0.42 6.57 -2.99
CA VAL A 307 -0.03 6.55 -4.39
C VAL A 307 -1.33 7.33 -4.55
N ALA A 308 -1.50 8.04 -5.68
CA ALA A 308 -2.72 8.78 -5.96
C ALA A 308 -3.91 7.86 -6.32
N PRO A 309 -5.15 8.18 -5.89
CA PRO A 309 -6.35 7.45 -6.32
C PRO A 309 -6.60 7.45 -7.83
N THR A 310 -6.11 8.48 -8.52
CA THR A 310 -6.31 8.69 -9.96
C THR A 310 -5.70 7.58 -10.82
N VAL A 311 -4.71 6.85 -10.30
CA VAL A 311 -4.03 5.76 -11.02
C VAL A 311 -4.99 4.63 -11.42
N ILE A 312 -6.09 4.43 -10.68
CA ILE A 312 -7.11 3.41 -11.01
C ILE A 312 -7.75 3.67 -12.39
N PHE A 313 -7.92 4.93 -12.79
CA PHE A 313 -8.56 5.33 -14.05
C PHE A 313 -7.65 5.26 -15.26
N TYR A 314 -6.35 5.09 -15.04
CA TYR A 314 -5.39 4.90 -16.12
C TYR A 314 -5.45 3.49 -16.71
N VAL A 315 -6.10 2.56 -16.01
CA VAL A 315 -6.26 1.18 -16.43
C VAL A 315 -7.60 1.02 -17.16
N PRO A 316 -7.61 0.46 -18.38
CA PRO A 316 -8.85 0.12 -19.07
C PRO A 316 -9.78 -0.76 -18.22
N GLU A 317 -11.08 -0.48 -18.23
CA GLU A 317 -12.09 -1.21 -17.43
C GLU A 317 -12.11 -2.71 -17.70
N GLN A 318 -11.71 -3.12 -18.90
CA GLN A 318 -11.62 -4.51 -19.32
C GLN A 318 -10.49 -5.28 -18.61
N ASN A 319 -9.45 -4.59 -18.12
CA ASN A 319 -8.28 -5.20 -17.46
C ASN A 319 -8.46 -5.29 -15.94
N ILE A 320 -9.34 -6.19 -15.50
CA ILE A 320 -9.68 -6.43 -14.08
C ILE A 320 -8.43 -6.67 -13.22
N PHE A 321 -7.43 -7.39 -13.76
CA PHE A 321 -6.18 -7.68 -13.05
C PHE A 321 -5.40 -6.41 -12.68
N LEU A 322 -5.17 -5.52 -13.65
CA LEU A 322 -4.41 -4.28 -13.46
C LEU A 322 -5.16 -3.31 -12.52
N GLN A 323 -6.49 -3.25 -12.64
CA GLN A 323 -7.32 -2.46 -11.72
C GLN A 323 -7.23 -2.97 -10.28
N SER A 324 -7.18 -4.30 -10.11
CA SER A 324 -6.98 -4.92 -8.80
C SER A 324 -5.62 -4.52 -8.22
N VAL A 325 -4.54 -4.57 -9.00
CA VAL A 325 -3.20 -4.15 -8.56
C VAL A 325 -3.19 -2.68 -8.16
N ALA A 326 -3.72 -1.78 -9.01
CA ALA A 326 -3.75 -0.35 -8.75
C ALA A 326 -4.53 0.00 -7.48
N SER A 327 -5.75 -0.55 -7.33
CA SER A 327 -6.59 -0.31 -6.16
C SER A 327 -6.00 -0.88 -4.87
N THR A 328 -5.38 -2.07 -4.90
CA THR A 328 -4.69 -2.59 -3.71
C THR A 328 -3.45 -1.77 -3.37
N CYS A 329 -2.68 -1.35 -4.37
CA CYS A 329 -1.50 -0.52 -4.12
C CYS A 329 -1.87 0.83 -3.53
N LEU A 330 -2.98 1.43 -3.98
CA LEU A 330 -3.54 2.61 -3.35
C LEU A 330 -3.79 2.38 -1.85
N VAL A 331 -4.48 1.30 -1.49
CA VAL A 331 -4.81 0.96 -0.10
C VAL A 331 -3.55 0.75 0.74
N VAL A 332 -2.68 -0.15 0.29
CA VAL A 332 -1.48 -0.57 1.02
C VAL A 332 -0.50 0.61 1.18
N SER A 333 -0.24 1.35 0.11
CA SER A 333 0.65 2.52 0.19
C SER A 333 0.09 3.62 1.09
N THR A 334 -1.22 3.87 1.07
CA THR A 334 -1.86 4.88 1.95
C THR A 334 -1.70 4.51 3.41
N LEU A 335 -1.95 3.25 3.75
CA LEU A 335 -1.85 2.76 5.12
C LEU A 335 -0.40 2.74 5.60
N LEU A 336 0.56 2.36 4.74
CA LEU A 336 1.99 2.39 5.05
C LEU A 336 2.56 3.82 5.16
N ALA A 337 2.08 4.75 4.32
CA ALA A 337 2.55 6.12 4.33
C ALA A 337 2.13 6.87 5.60
N ALA A 338 1.00 6.53 6.21
CA ALA A 338 0.47 7.22 7.39
C ALA A 338 1.52 7.38 8.54
N PRO A 339 2.11 6.30 9.08
CA PRO A 339 3.14 6.43 10.12
C PRO A 339 4.43 7.06 9.59
N ILE A 340 4.83 6.73 8.35
CA ILE A 340 6.08 7.24 7.75
C ILE A 340 6.02 8.76 7.56
N MET A 341 4.90 9.29 7.07
CA MET A 341 4.68 10.73 6.88
C MET A 341 4.64 11.48 8.20
N LEU A 342 3.92 10.96 9.22
CA LEU A 342 3.86 11.58 10.55
C LEU A 342 5.26 11.76 11.14
N ILE A 343 6.09 10.73 11.02
CA ILE A 343 7.42 10.71 11.63
C ILE A 343 8.40 11.55 10.83
N SER A 344 8.31 11.50 9.51
CA SER A 344 9.10 12.37 8.62
C SER A 344 8.78 13.84 8.89
N ALA A 345 7.50 14.19 9.01
CA ALA A 345 7.06 15.54 9.35
C ALA A 345 7.62 16.01 10.71
N LYS A 346 7.53 15.20 11.75
CA LYS A 346 8.11 15.50 13.07
C LYS A 346 9.61 15.68 13.04
N MET A 347 10.33 14.75 12.41
CA MET A 347 11.79 14.81 12.28
C MET A 347 12.23 16.13 11.62
N ILE A 348 11.53 16.54 10.57
CA ILE A 348 11.85 17.76 9.83
C ILE A 348 11.57 19.00 10.67
N ALA A 349 10.40 19.05 11.31
CA ALA A 349 10.00 20.16 12.18
C ALA A 349 11.06 20.50 13.23
N LEU A 350 11.71 19.48 13.78
CA LEU A 350 12.73 19.63 14.83
C LEU A 350 14.10 20.03 14.29
N LYS A 351 14.45 19.60 13.07
CA LYS A 351 15.74 19.94 12.45
C LYS A 351 15.81 21.38 11.95
N THR A 352 14.68 21.98 11.59
CA THR A 352 14.59 23.43 11.27
C THR A 352 14.88 24.34 12.47
N ILE A 353 14.93 23.79 13.69
CA ILE A 353 14.97 24.59 14.93
C ILE A 353 16.33 24.51 15.65
N ASP A 354 17.04 23.37 15.63
CA ASP A 354 18.30 23.19 16.36
C ASP A 354 19.44 22.60 15.51
N ASN A 355 20.40 23.45 15.12
CA ASN A 355 21.63 23.01 14.45
C ASN A 355 22.71 22.41 15.38
N LYS A 356 22.44 22.24 16.69
CA LYS A 356 23.49 21.87 17.68
C LYS A 356 23.05 21.01 18.88
N THR A 357 22.26 19.93 18.76
CA THR A 357 22.21 18.97 19.88
C THR A 357 21.76 17.55 19.50
N SER A 358 22.67 16.57 19.56
CA SER A 358 22.35 15.13 19.46
C SER A 358 21.26 14.66 20.45
N ALA A 359 21.10 15.38 21.57
CA ALA A 359 20.08 15.11 22.58
C ALA A 359 18.64 15.41 22.12
N SER A 360 18.42 16.46 21.32
CA SER A 360 17.10 16.84 20.81
C SER A 360 16.58 15.82 19.79
N TYR A 361 17.47 15.33 18.94
CA TYR A 361 17.20 14.24 18.00
C TYR A 361 16.78 12.94 18.71
N GLU A 362 17.51 12.53 19.74
CA GLU A 362 17.18 11.31 20.51
C GLU A 362 15.85 11.41 21.26
N ASN A 363 15.48 12.61 21.72
CA ASN A 363 14.18 12.85 22.33
C ASN A 363 13.05 12.71 21.28
N THR A 364 13.26 13.29 20.10
CA THR A 364 12.33 13.18 18.97
C THR A 364 12.12 11.74 18.54
N LEU A 365 13.21 10.98 18.39
CA LEU A 365 13.15 9.57 18.01
C LEU A 365 12.40 8.74 19.06
N CYS A 366 12.59 9.04 20.35
CA CYS A 366 11.79 8.45 21.42
C CYS A 366 10.30 8.81 21.30
N GLN A 367 9.95 10.09 21.10
CA GLN A 367 8.55 10.52 20.91
C GLN A 367 7.88 9.87 19.69
N ALA A 368 8.58 9.83 18.55
CA ALA A 368 8.10 9.16 17.34
C ALA A 368 7.89 7.66 17.57
N SER A 369 8.83 7.00 18.26
CA SER A 369 8.69 5.58 18.61
C SER A 369 7.52 5.33 19.57
N PHE A 370 7.22 6.28 20.47
CA PHE A 370 6.08 6.22 21.37
C PHE A 370 4.75 6.31 20.61
N ASP A 371 4.61 7.29 19.71
CA ASP A 371 3.41 7.45 18.87
C ASP A 371 3.10 6.18 18.07
N VAL A 372 4.12 5.62 17.42
CA VAL A 372 3.99 4.38 16.63
C VAL A 372 3.64 3.19 17.52
N SER A 373 4.26 3.09 18.70
CA SER A 373 3.96 2.03 19.65
C SER A 373 2.50 2.05 20.10
N ILE A 374 1.88 3.22 20.29
CA ILE A 374 0.46 3.32 20.64
C ILE A 374 -0.43 2.78 19.51
N ILE A 375 -0.18 3.23 18.27
CA ILE A 375 -0.95 2.77 17.10
C ILE A 375 -0.80 1.24 16.93
N SER A 376 0.43 0.76 17.05
CA SER A 376 0.79 -0.66 16.97
C SER A 376 0.12 -1.48 18.07
N LEU A 377 0.07 -0.96 19.30
CA LEU A 377 -0.59 -1.60 20.44
C LEU A 377 -2.08 -1.77 20.18
N LEU A 378 -2.79 -0.71 19.79
CA LEU A 378 -4.22 -0.75 19.48
C LEU A 378 -4.52 -1.76 18.37
N CYS A 379 -3.74 -1.73 17.29
CA CYS A 379 -3.86 -2.64 16.16
C CYS A 379 -3.63 -4.12 16.56
N THR A 380 -2.59 -4.38 17.34
CA THR A 380 -2.24 -5.72 17.82
C THR A 380 -3.32 -6.29 18.73
N ILE A 381 -3.90 -5.46 19.61
CA ILE A 381 -5.01 -5.86 20.50
C ILE A 381 -6.22 -6.29 19.68
N ILE A 382 -6.58 -5.54 18.63
CA ILE A 382 -7.72 -5.89 17.77
C ILE A 382 -7.50 -7.25 17.09
N VAL A 383 -6.31 -7.49 16.52
CA VAL A 383 -5.97 -8.79 15.93
C VAL A 383 -5.98 -9.89 16.97
N PHE A 384 -5.43 -9.64 18.16
CA PHE A 384 -5.35 -10.61 19.25
C PHE A 384 -6.75 -11.04 19.73
N ILE A 385 -7.64 -10.08 19.96
CA ILE A 385 -9.05 -10.34 20.28
C ILE A 385 -9.72 -11.15 19.17
N GLY A 386 -9.51 -10.78 17.91
CA GLY A 386 -10.02 -11.52 16.75
C GLY A 386 -9.55 -12.99 16.73
N PHE A 387 -8.28 -13.25 17.06
CA PHE A 387 -7.74 -14.60 17.16
C PHE A 387 -8.34 -15.42 18.31
N ILE A 388 -8.54 -14.79 19.48
CA ILE A 388 -9.14 -15.39 20.67
C ILE A 388 -10.61 -15.76 20.43
N LEU A 389 -11.42 -14.80 19.96
CA LEU A 389 -12.86 -14.98 19.75
C LEU A 389 -13.15 -16.09 18.75
N ARG A 390 -12.31 -16.24 17.73
CA ARG A 390 -12.43 -17.31 16.74
C ARG A 390 -12.02 -18.70 17.24
N ARG A 391 -11.51 -18.81 18.48
CA ARG A 391 -10.92 -20.03 19.07
C ARG A 391 -9.93 -20.71 18.13
N ARG A 392 -9.24 -19.95 17.26
CA ARG A 392 -8.37 -20.49 16.20
C ARG A 392 -7.16 -21.22 16.75
N TRP A 393 -6.76 -20.94 18.00
CA TRP A 393 -5.75 -21.68 18.76
C TRP A 393 -6.06 -23.17 18.98
N LYS A 394 -7.34 -23.58 18.89
CA LYS A 394 -7.84 -24.94 19.13
C LYS A 394 -8.01 -25.72 17.82
N LYS A 395 -8.17 -25.06 16.67
CA LYS A 395 -8.11 -25.74 15.36
C LYS A 395 -6.66 -26.19 15.14
N ASN A 396 -6.45 -27.48 14.82
CA ASN A 396 -5.16 -28.19 14.71
C ASN A 396 -4.14 -27.64 13.68
N SER A 397 -4.16 -26.36 13.33
CA SER A 397 -3.18 -25.72 12.47
C SER A 397 -2.04 -25.15 13.32
N LEU A 398 -0.93 -25.89 13.35
CA LEU A 398 0.33 -25.52 14.03
C LEU A 398 0.72 -24.05 13.82
N ILE A 399 0.56 -23.56 12.59
CA ILE A 399 0.91 -22.18 12.20
C ILE A 399 0.21 -21.12 13.04
N HIS A 400 -1.07 -21.32 13.38
CA HIS A 400 -1.83 -20.33 14.14
C HIS A 400 -1.29 -20.15 15.57
N ARG A 401 -0.68 -21.19 16.14
CA ARG A 401 -0.05 -21.10 17.46
C ARG A 401 1.21 -20.24 17.39
N TYR A 402 1.98 -20.39 16.31
CA TYR A 402 3.21 -19.65 16.11
C TYR A 402 3.00 -18.19 15.70
N THR A 403 1.98 -17.90 14.89
CA THR A 403 1.57 -16.50 14.64
C THR A 403 1.09 -15.82 15.91
N LEU A 404 0.45 -16.56 16.84
CA LEU A 404 0.05 -16.03 18.14
C LEU A 404 1.27 -15.70 19.01
N ILE A 405 2.32 -16.54 19.01
CA ILE A 405 3.59 -16.23 19.70
C ILE A 405 4.20 -14.93 19.16
N LEU A 406 4.24 -14.77 17.83
CA LEU A 406 4.73 -13.52 17.23
C LEU A 406 3.87 -12.31 17.63
N LEU A 407 2.55 -12.47 17.65
CA LEU A 407 1.60 -11.42 18.03
C LEU A 407 1.79 -11.01 19.50
N ILE A 408 2.04 -11.95 20.41
CA ILE A 408 2.40 -11.67 21.80
C ILE A 408 3.71 -10.88 21.87
N LEU A 409 4.74 -11.29 21.13
CA LEU A 409 6.02 -10.57 21.11
C LEU A 409 5.88 -9.14 20.58
N GLN A 410 5.04 -8.92 19.55
CA GLN A 410 4.73 -7.59 19.03
C GLN A 410 3.98 -6.73 20.05
N LEU A 411 3.01 -7.33 20.77
CA LEU A 411 2.29 -6.67 21.85
C LEU A 411 3.24 -6.24 22.96
N MET A 412 4.12 -7.15 23.40
CA MET A 412 5.13 -6.84 24.41
C MET A 412 6.12 -5.78 23.92
N LEU A 413 6.50 -5.77 22.64
CA LEU A 413 7.42 -4.77 22.09
C LEU A 413 6.83 -3.36 22.12
N ALA A 414 5.56 -3.24 21.75
CA ALA A 414 4.82 -1.98 21.82
C ALA A 414 4.70 -1.48 23.28
N LEU A 415 4.30 -2.37 24.20
CA LEU A 415 4.20 -2.07 25.64
C LEU A 415 5.55 -1.71 26.26
N TRP A 416 6.64 -2.39 25.88
CA TRP A 416 7.97 -2.18 26.43
C TRP A 416 8.55 -0.81 26.05
N ASN A 417 8.17 -0.28 24.88
CA ASN A 417 8.68 1.00 24.40
C ASN A 417 7.98 2.21 25.04
N ILE A 418 6.72 2.09 25.46
CA ILE A 418 5.93 3.21 26.03
C ILE A 418 6.61 3.88 27.24
N PRO A 419 7.12 3.13 28.25
CA PRO A 419 7.82 3.73 29.40
C PRO A 419 9.11 4.47 29.05
N SER A 420 9.69 4.25 27.86
CA SER A 420 11.00 4.81 27.48
C SER A 420 11.03 6.35 27.49
N GLN A 421 9.88 7.00 27.25
CA GLN A 421 9.76 8.46 27.27
C GLN A 421 9.84 9.03 28.71
N TYR A 422 9.32 8.30 29.69
CA TYR A 422 9.23 8.76 31.08
C TYR A 422 10.47 8.37 31.90
N MET A 423 11.13 7.28 31.53
CA MET A 423 12.35 6.80 32.22
C MET A 423 13.57 7.72 32.01
N LYS A 424 13.61 8.55 30.96
CA LYS A 424 14.75 9.49 30.77
C LYS A 424 14.84 10.59 31.84
N ILE A 425 13.75 10.87 32.56
CA ILE A 425 13.64 12.06 33.40
C ILE A 425 13.88 11.75 34.89
N HIS A 426 13.70 10.51 35.36
CA HIS A 426 13.64 10.23 36.81
C HIS A 426 14.25 8.91 37.33
N THR A 427 14.98 8.10 36.55
CA THR A 427 15.33 6.72 36.98
C THR A 427 16.81 6.40 37.24
N ILE A 428 16.99 5.45 38.16
CA ILE A 428 18.25 4.86 38.64
C ILE A 428 18.94 4.11 37.49
N ALA A 429 20.28 4.18 37.39
CA ALA A 429 21.07 3.60 36.30
C ALA A 429 20.74 2.12 35.96
N TRP A 430 20.46 1.28 36.98
CA TRP A 430 20.09 -0.12 36.78
C TRP A 430 18.76 -0.32 36.03
N GLN A 431 17.79 0.59 36.22
CA GLN A 431 16.50 0.53 35.52
C GLN A 431 16.67 0.83 34.03
N ASN A 432 17.58 1.75 33.69
CA ASN A 432 17.90 2.09 32.29
C ASN A 432 18.62 0.94 31.57
N ILE A 433 19.52 0.24 32.26
CA ILE A 433 20.19 -0.96 31.74
C ILE A 433 19.17 -2.08 31.49
N LEU A 434 18.30 -2.36 32.46
CA LEU A 434 17.26 -3.39 32.34
C LEU A 434 16.29 -3.09 31.19
N HIS A 435 15.84 -1.83 31.08
CA HIS A 435 14.99 -1.38 29.98
C HIS A 435 15.67 -1.53 28.62
N GLY A 436 16.96 -1.17 28.55
CA GLY A 436 17.81 -1.36 27.39
C GLY A 436 17.89 -2.82 26.95
N ILE A 437 18.22 -3.74 27.89
CA ILE A 437 18.32 -5.18 27.63
C ILE A 437 17.01 -5.74 27.09
N GLY A 438 15.88 -5.41 27.74
CA GLY A 438 14.57 -5.87 27.27
C GLY A 438 14.22 -5.33 25.88
N SER A 439 14.57 -4.07 25.58
CA SER A 439 14.29 -3.51 24.25
C SER A 439 15.05 -4.24 23.13
N VAL A 440 16.32 -4.59 23.38
CA VAL A 440 17.15 -5.36 22.45
C VAL A 440 16.63 -6.80 22.34
N PHE A 441 16.21 -7.41 23.45
CA PHE A 441 15.62 -8.75 23.46
C PHE A 441 14.39 -8.84 22.58
N LEU A 442 13.40 -7.99 22.82
CA LEU A 442 12.14 -8.03 22.10
C LEU A 442 12.35 -7.70 20.62
N ALA A 443 13.27 -6.78 20.30
CA ALA A 443 13.66 -6.51 18.93
C ALA A 443 14.28 -7.73 18.24
N LEU A 444 15.21 -8.45 18.87
CA LEU A 444 15.80 -9.67 18.30
C LEU A 444 14.81 -10.83 18.25
N ALA A 445 13.99 -11.01 19.29
CA ALA A 445 13.00 -12.09 19.37
C ALA A 445 11.92 -11.95 18.29
N THR A 446 11.36 -10.75 18.07
CA THR A 446 10.41 -10.53 16.97
C THR A 446 11.04 -10.80 15.60
N ARG A 447 12.34 -10.53 15.42
CA ARG A 447 13.08 -10.84 14.20
C ARG A 447 13.29 -12.35 14.00
N THR A 448 13.77 -13.08 15.01
CA THR A 448 14.01 -14.53 14.88
C THR A 448 12.70 -15.32 14.74
N TRP A 449 11.64 -14.92 15.46
CA TRP A 449 10.34 -15.59 15.38
C TRP A 449 9.64 -15.43 14.03
N SER A 450 9.80 -14.27 13.38
CA SER A 450 9.28 -14.08 12.02
C SER A 450 10.03 -14.93 10.98
N ALA A 451 11.36 -15.14 11.14
CA ALA A 451 12.10 -16.12 10.35
C ALA A 451 11.71 -17.58 10.67
N SER A 452 11.44 -17.92 11.93
CA SER A 452 10.92 -19.24 12.32
C SER A 452 9.56 -19.53 11.68
N ILE A 453 8.67 -18.55 11.57
CA ILE A 453 7.38 -18.68 10.88
C ILE A 453 7.59 -18.99 9.39
N ALA A 454 8.53 -18.32 8.73
CA ALA A 454 8.91 -18.63 7.34
C ALA A 454 9.35 -20.10 7.18
N PHE A 455 10.10 -20.61 8.16
CA PHE A 455 10.60 -21.98 8.16
C PHE A 455 9.50 -23.02 8.43
N ILE A 456 8.58 -22.74 9.36
CA ILE A 456 7.38 -23.55 9.61
C ILE A 456 6.51 -23.60 8.36
N LEU A 457 6.31 -22.46 7.70
CA LEU A 457 5.54 -22.35 6.46
C LEU A 457 6.15 -23.22 5.34
N MET A 458 7.45 -23.07 5.10
CA MET A 458 8.16 -23.84 4.08
C MET A 458 8.07 -25.34 4.36
N THR A 459 8.36 -25.75 5.59
CA THR A 459 8.33 -27.17 5.95
C THR A 459 6.93 -27.76 5.83
N ARG A 460 5.89 -27.00 6.19
CA ARG A 460 4.51 -27.44 6.06
C ARG A 460 4.07 -27.65 4.62
N VAL A 461 4.42 -26.75 3.72
CA VAL A 461 4.04 -26.83 2.29
C VAL A 461 4.90 -27.86 1.54
N CYS A 462 6.18 -28.00 1.89
CA CYS A 462 7.10 -28.91 1.20
C CYS A 462 7.03 -30.35 1.72
N TYR A 463 6.80 -30.54 3.03
CA TYR A 463 6.95 -31.84 3.70
C TYR A 463 5.69 -32.32 4.44
N GLY A 464 4.62 -31.54 4.46
CA GLY A 464 3.36 -31.93 5.09
C GLY A 464 3.35 -31.83 6.62
N VAL A 465 2.22 -32.21 7.21
CA VAL A 465 1.88 -31.93 8.62
C VAL A 465 2.81 -32.62 9.62
N GLN A 466 3.07 -33.90 9.38
CA GLN A 466 3.72 -34.79 10.33
C GLN A 466 5.19 -34.42 10.51
N LYS A 467 5.89 -34.14 9.40
CA LYS A 467 7.29 -33.70 9.42
C LYS A 467 7.45 -32.31 10.05
N THR A 468 6.52 -31.38 9.82
CA THR A 468 6.50 -30.10 10.55
C THR A 468 6.37 -30.31 12.05
N ARG A 469 5.56 -31.28 12.51
CA ARG A 469 5.43 -31.55 13.94
C ARG A 469 6.69 -32.19 14.53
N GLN A 470 7.38 -33.06 13.80
CA GLN A 470 8.64 -33.66 14.24
C GLN A 470 9.75 -32.61 14.41
N LEU A 471 9.80 -31.62 13.51
CA LEU A 471 10.82 -30.57 13.53
C LEU A 471 10.50 -29.42 14.51
N PHE A 472 9.52 -29.58 15.42
CA PHE A 472 9.07 -28.48 16.29
C PHE A 472 10.17 -27.90 17.17
N TRP A 473 11.11 -28.75 17.63
CA TRP A 473 12.22 -28.31 18.49
C TRP A 473 13.12 -27.31 17.76
N LEU A 474 13.33 -27.48 16.45
CA LEU A 474 14.23 -26.61 15.68
C LEU A 474 13.67 -25.19 15.58
N TYR A 475 12.35 -25.06 15.48
CA TYR A 475 11.70 -23.75 15.42
C TYR A 475 11.84 -22.98 16.73
N HIS A 476 11.69 -23.66 17.86
CA HIS A 476 11.85 -23.08 19.19
C HIS A 476 13.31 -22.80 19.52
N LEU A 477 14.20 -23.71 19.15
CA LEU A 477 15.65 -23.53 19.28
C LEU A 477 16.05 -22.25 18.56
N PHE A 478 15.70 -22.10 17.27
CA PHE A 478 16.05 -20.90 16.51
C PHE A 478 15.37 -19.62 17.06
N GLY A 479 14.08 -19.71 17.39
CA GLY A 479 13.30 -18.56 17.85
C GLY A 479 13.83 -17.94 19.14
N TRP A 480 14.21 -18.76 20.12
CA TRP A 480 14.63 -18.31 21.46
C TRP A 480 16.15 -18.31 21.69
N SER A 481 16.91 -19.26 21.14
CA SER A 481 18.33 -19.38 21.49
C SER A 481 19.15 -18.19 21.02
N LEU A 482 18.94 -17.72 19.79
CA LEU A 482 19.71 -16.63 19.20
C LEU A 482 19.53 -15.30 19.96
N PRO A 483 18.30 -14.84 20.31
CA PRO A 483 18.12 -13.64 21.14
C PRO A 483 18.68 -13.80 22.55
N ILE A 484 18.48 -14.96 23.20
CA ILE A 484 18.93 -15.21 24.58
C ILE A 484 20.47 -15.20 24.65
N ILE A 485 21.14 -15.92 23.75
CA ILE A 485 22.62 -15.95 23.68
C ILE A 485 23.17 -14.55 23.43
N SER A 486 22.55 -13.80 22.51
CA SER A 486 22.99 -12.43 22.19
C SER A 486 22.91 -11.52 23.42
N ILE A 487 21.87 -11.64 24.23
CA ILE A 487 21.73 -10.84 25.45
C ILE A 487 22.72 -11.26 26.51
N ILE A 488 22.90 -12.57 26.75
CA ILE A 488 23.87 -13.04 27.74
C ILE A 488 25.25 -12.48 27.42
N LEU A 489 25.65 -12.50 26.15
CA LEU A 489 26.93 -11.95 25.69
C LEU A 489 27.01 -10.42 25.83
N VAL A 490 25.91 -9.70 25.59
CA VAL A 490 25.84 -8.24 25.78
C VAL A 490 25.92 -7.88 27.28
N SER A 491 25.14 -8.54 28.13
CA SER A 491 25.06 -8.30 29.57
C SER A 491 26.38 -8.56 30.31
N VAL A 492 27.16 -9.55 29.87
CA VAL A 492 28.48 -9.86 30.47
C VAL A 492 29.51 -8.74 30.18
N LYS A 493 29.35 -8.01 29.08
CA LYS A 493 30.30 -6.97 28.63
C LYS A 493 29.81 -5.53 28.86
N SER A 494 28.55 -5.32 29.25
CA SER A 494 27.89 -4.01 29.28
C SER A 494 28.19 -3.13 30.50
N VAL A 495 29.18 -3.47 31.34
CA VAL A 495 29.46 -2.73 32.59
C VAL A 495 30.14 -1.36 32.34
N GLN A 496 30.70 -1.08 31.15
CA GLN A 496 31.69 0.02 31.05
C GLN A 496 31.40 1.23 30.12
N LYS A 497 30.38 1.25 29.25
CA LYS A 497 30.09 2.49 28.47
C LYS A 497 28.73 2.48 27.80
N GLN A 498 27.86 3.40 28.21
CA GLN A 498 26.57 3.66 27.59
C GLN A 498 26.73 4.80 26.57
N THR A 499 26.51 4.50 25.30
CA THR A 499 26.48 5.50 24.22
C THR A 499 25.06 6.01 24.02
N SER A 500 24.91 7.30 23.66
CA SER A 500 23.60 7.98 23.64
C SER A 500 22.69 7.52 22.48
N LEU A 501 23.26 6.99 21.38
CA LEU A 501 22.47 6.58 20.23
C LEU A 501 21.55 5.37 20.48
N VAL A 502 20.29 5.51 20.06
CA VAL A 502 19.19 4.52 20.24
C VAL A 502 19.50 3.09 19.77
N ILE A 503 20.42 2.91 18.82
CA ILE A 503 20.80 1.59 18.26
C ILE A 503 22.01 0.99 19.00
N GLU A 504 22.96 1.82 19.44
CA GLU A 504 24.18 1.40 20.15
C GLU A 504 24.03 1.56 21.67
N LYS A 505 22.99 0.97 22.26
CA LYS A 505 22.74 1.11 23.72
C LYS A 505 23.89 0.52 24.57
N PHE A 506 24.51 -0.56 24.10
CA PHE A 506 25.58 -1.30 24.79
C PHE A 506 26.88 -1.41 23.96
N GLY A 507 27.08 -0.51 22.99
CA GLY A 507 28.30 -0.42 22.19
C GLY A 507 28.44 -1.46 21.07
N LYS A 508 29.65 -1.53 20.47
CA LYS A 508 29.94 -2.26 19.21
C LYS A 508 29.64 -3.78 19.27
N ILE A 509 29.74 -4.41 20.44
CA ILE A 509 29.47 -5.86 20.59
C ILE A 509 27.99 -6.18 20.33
N GLN A 510 27.08 -5.33 20.82
CA GLN A 510 25.65 -5.47 20.55
C GLN A 510 25.36 -5.36 19.05
N VAL A 511 26.01 -4.41 18.37
CA VAL A 511 25.88 -4.19 16.92
C VAL A 511 26.32 -5.44 16.15
N ILE A 512 27.51 -5.98 16.45
CA ILE A 512 28.03 -7.20 15.80
C ILE A 512 27.09 -8.39 15.98
N LEU A 513 26.64 -8.65 17.21
CA LEU A 513 25.71 -9.75 17.49
C LEU A 513 24.37 -9.56 16.76
N SER A 514 23.86 -8.33 16.73
CA SER A 514 22.63 -8.00 16.02
C SER A 514 22.78 -8.22 14.51
N ILE A 515 23.92 -7.85 13.91
CA ILE A 515 24.24 -8.12 12.50
C ILE A 515 24.24 -9.63 12.24
N ILE A 516 24.90 -10.42 13.08
CA ILE A 516 24.98 -11.88 12.92
C ILE A 516 23.57 -12.51 12.96
N VAL A 517 22.78 -12.22 14.00
CA VAL A 517 21.42 -12.76 14.14
C VAL A 517 20.54 -12.35 12.96
N LEU A 518 20.69 -11.12 12.49
CA LEU A 518 19.89 -10.56 11.41
C LEU A 518 20.29 -11.14 10.04
N LEU A 519 21.58 -11.33 9.75
CA LEU A 519 22.07 -12.04 8.56
C LEU A 519 21.56 -13.48 8.54
N ILE A 520 21.66 -14.21 9.64
CA ILE A 520 21.14 -15.58 9.75
C ILE A 520 19.63 -15.60 9.48
N SER A 521 18.88 -14.65 10.06
CA SER A 521 17.43 -14.54 9.86
C SER A 521 17.05 -14.23 8.41
N ILE A 522 17.80 -13.34 7.74
CA ILE A 522 17.63 -13.02 6.31
C ILE A 522 17.96 -14.24 5.42
N LEU A 523 19.06 -14.94 5.69
CA LEU A 523 19.46 -16.09 4.87
C LEU A 523 18.48 -17.25 5.01
N LEU A 524 18.07 -17.57 6.25
CA LEU A 524 17.11 -18.63 6.51
C LEU A 524 15.78 -18.36 5.82
N SER A 525 15.28 -17.15 5.94
CA SER A 525 14.02 -16.74 5.34
C SER A 525 14.07 -16.70 3.82
N ILE A 526 15.10 -16.12 3.19
CA ILE A 526 15.27 -16.15 1.73
C ILE A 526 15.26 -17.59 1.24
N TYR A 527 16.00 -18.48 1.89
CA TYR A 527 16.00 -19.91 1.57
C TYR A 527 14.60 -20.53 1.66
N CYS A 528 13.86 -20.25 2.75
CA CYS A 528 12.50 -20.73 2.93
C CYS A 528 11.54 -20.20 1.86
N LEU A 529 11.61 -18.91 1.54
CA LEU A 529 10.79 -18.24 0.53
C LEU A 529 11.07 -18.79 -0.87
N VAL A 530 12.34 -18.99 -1.24
CA VAL A 530 12.73 -19.54 -2.54
C VAL A 530 12.23 -20.98 -2.70
N ARG A 531 12.38 -21.82 -1.67
CA ARG A 531 11.85 -23.20 -1.71
C ARG A 531 10.32 -23.23 -1.80
N LEU A 532 9.64 -22.37 -1.03
CA LEU A 532 8.19 -22.24 -1.09
C LEU A 532 7.73 -21.82 -2.49
N ALA A 533 8.37 -20.81 -3.08
CA ALA A 533 8.06 -20.32 -4.42
C ALA A 533 8.25 -21.42 -5.48
N ARG A 534 9.37 -22.16 -5.45
CA ARG A 534 9.63 -23.28 -6.36
C ARG A 534 8.62 -24.42 -6.22
N ARG A 535 8.19 -24.75 -4.99
CA ARG A 535 7.17 -25.79 -4.76
C ARG A 535 5.81 -25.35 -5.29
N THR A 536 5.41 -24.11 -5.00
CA THR A 536 4.13 -23.55 -5.45
C THR A 536 4.07 -23.46 -6.98
N TYR A 537 5.17 -23.06 -7.63
CA TYR A 537 5.27 -23.04 -9.08
C TYR A 537 5.07 -24.44 -9.69
N ARG A 538 5.75 -25.46 -9.14
CA ARG A 538 5.60 -26.85 -9.60
C ARG A 538 4.17 -27.37 -9.45
N LEU A 539 3.54 -27.14 -8.30
CA LEU A 539 2.14 -27.55 -8.09
C LEU A 539 1.19 -26.95 -9.13
N LYS A 540 1.38 -25.67 -9.46
CA LYS A 540 0.57 -24.99 -10.48
C LYS A 540 0.84 -25.52 -11.90
N HIS A 541 2.09 -25.87 -12.19
CA HIS A 541 2.49 -26.48 -13.45
C HIS A 541 1.88 -27.87 -13.62
N ASP A 542 1.95 -28.70 -12.57
CA ASP A 542 1.37 -30.06 -12.56
C ASP A 542 -0.16 -30.02 -12.67
N GLU A 543 -0.81 -29.05 -12.02
CA GLU A 543 -2.27 -28.85 -12.09
C GLU A 543 -2.72 -28.45 -13.50
N ASN A 544 -1.96 -27.57 -14.17
CA ASN A 544 -2.23 -27.19 -15.57
C ASN A 544 -2.06 -28.38 -16.53
N HIS A 545 -1.04 -29.22 -16.34
CA HIS A 545 -0.87 -30.44 -17.13
C HIS A 545 -1.99 -31.46 -16.90
N ARG A 546 -2.46 -31.63 -15.66
CA ARG A 546 -3.59 -32.50 -15.35
C ARG A 546 -4.88 -32.02 -16.01
N ARG A 547 -5.10 -30.70 -16.06
CA ARG A 547 -6.24 -30.12 -16.77
C ARG A 547 -6.16 -30.33 -18.28
N SER A 548 -4.97 -30.19 -18.88
CA SER A 548 -4.80 -30.47 -20.32
C SER A 548 -4.94 -31.95 -20.66
N SER A 549 -4.43 -32.86 -19.81
CA SER A 549 -4.59 -34.30 -20.05
C SER A 549 -6.04 -34.77 -19.92
N HIS A 550 -6.82 -34.16 -19.02
CA HIS A 550 -8.25 -34.49 -18.87
C HIS A 550 -9.11 -34.00 -20.04
N SER A 551 -8.79 -32.85 -20.65
CA SER A 551 -9.48 -32.39 -21.87
C SER A 551 -9.23 -33.32 -23.07
N ASP A 552 -8.05 -33.94 -23.15
CA ASP A 552 -7.72 -34.89 -24.22
C ASP A 552 -8.39 -36.26 -24.02
N THR A 553 -8.65 -36.67 -22.77
CA THR A 553 -9.36 -37.93 -22.47
C THR A 553 -10.87 -37.84 -22.68
N THR A 554 -11.47 -36.65 -22.52
CA THR A 554 -12.90 -36.44 -22.82
C THR A 554 -13.22 -36.48 -24.31
N LEU A 555 -12.27 -36.12 -25.18
CA LEU A 555 -12.43 -36.20 -26.64
C LEU A 555 -12.28 -37.63 -27.19
N THR A 556 -11.79 -38.58 -26.40
CA THR A 556 -11.51 -39.97 -26.84
C THR A 556 -12.50 -41.01 -26.30
N ASN A 557 -13.46 -40.59 -25.46
CA ASN A 557 -14.38 -41.49 -24.76
C ASN A 557 -15.85 -41.39 -25.21
N GLU A 558 -16.18 -40.77 -26.34
CA GLU A 558 -17.55 -40.71 -26.88
C GLU A 558 -18.13 -42.05 -27.38
N SER A 559 -17.49 -43.20 -27.11
CA SER A 559 -17.92 -44.49 -27.66
C SER A 559 -18.00 -45.66 -26.66
N ARG A 560 -18.47 -45.43 -25.42
CA ARG A 560 -18.88 -46.52 -24.52
C ARG A 560 -20.25 -46.27 -23.87
N PRO A 561 -21.12 -47.29 -23.75
CA PRO A 561 -22.46 -47.15 -23.22
C PRO A 561 -22.43 -46.89 -21.70
N LEU A 562 -23.36 -46.04 -21.28
CA LEU A 562 -23.61 -45.61 -19.90
C LEU A 562 -23.87 -46.80 -18.98
N ILE A 563 -23.05 -46.93 -17.93
CA ILE A 563 -23.39 -47.68 -16.72
C ILE A 563 -23.51 -46.65 -15.60
N ASP A 564 -24.69 -46.62 -14.98
CA ASP A 564 -25.09 -45.76 -13.86
C ASP A 564 -24.01 -45.71 -12.76
N THR A 565 -23.34 -44.57 -12.64
CA THR A 565 -22.46 -44.24 -11.50
C THR A 565 -22.61 -42.77 -11.08
N ASP A 566 -23.85 -42.26 -11.06
CA ASP A 566 -24.12 -40.84 -10.77
C ASP A 566 -23.95 -40.44 -9.28
N ASP A 567 -23.97 -41.40 -8.35
CA ASP A 567 -23.81 -41.10 -6.92
C ASP A 567 -22.35 -41.00 -6.43
N ASN A 568 -21.41 -41.67 -7.12
CA ASN A 568 -19.99 -41.59 -6.77
C ASN A 568 -19.28 -40.42 -7.46
N SER A 569 -19.66 -40.08 -8.70
CA SER A 569 -19.05 -38.96 -9.43
C SER A 569 -19.41 -37.60 -8.80
N SER A 570 -20.66 -37.45 -8.35
CA SER A 570 -21.16 -36.25 -7.66
C SER A 570 -20.50 -36.07 -6.28
N ARG A 571 -20.41 -37.12 -5.46
CA ARG A 571 -19.69 -37.11 -4.17
C ARG A 571 -18.20 -36.86 -4.33
N GLN A 572 -17.56 -37.48 -5.32
CA GLN A 572 -16.13 -37.32 -5.56
C GLN A 572 -15.80 -35.93 -6.09
N ASN A 573 -16.66 -35.34 -6.93
CA ASN A 573 -16.54 -33.93 -7.35
C ASN A 573 -16.83 -32.95 -6.21
N ASP A 574 -17.76 -33.26 -5.30
CA ASP A 574 -18.03 -32.44 -4.11
C ASP A 574 -16.89 -32.51 -3.08
N GLU A 575 -16.27 -33.68 -2.91
CA GLU A 575 -15.07 -33.83 -2.09
C GLU A 575 -13.84 -33.18 -2.75
N LEU A 576 -13.69 -33.27 -4.06
CA LEU A 576 -12.64 -32.56 -4.81
C LEU A 576 -12.82 -31.05 -4.73
N ASN A 577 -14.07 -30.57 -4.84
CA ASN A 577 -14.42 -29.15 -4.71
C ASN A 577 -14.26 -28.67 -3.27
N LYS A 578 -14.61 -29.47 -2.25
CA LYS A 578 -14.35 -29.18 -0.82
C LYS A 578 -12.85 -29.21 -0.51
N ALA A 579 -12.09 -30.15 -1.06
CA ALA A 579 -10.64 -30.20 -0.92
C ALA A 579 -9.95 -29.03 -1.65
N ALA A 580 -10.45 -28.61 -2.81
CA ALA A 580 -9.96 -27.47 -3.56
C ALA A 580 -10.33 -26.13 -2.90
N THR A 581 -11.54 -25.97 -2.35
CA THR A 581 -11.93 -24.79 -1.55
C THR A 581 -11.22 -24.74 -0.20
N PHE A 582 -10.98 -25.88 0.44
CA PHE A 582 -10.19 -25.98 1.68
C PHE A 582 -8.70 -25.69 1.41
N SER A 583 -8.17 -26.19 0.30
CA SER A 583 -6.79 -25.91 -0.14
C SER A 583 -6.60 -24.44 -0.50
N THR A 584 -7.52 -23.83 -1.26
CA THR A 584 -7.45 -22.40 -1.61
C THR A 584 -7.59 -21.49 -0.39
N SER A 585 -8.48 -21.80 0.56
CA SER A 585 -8.58 -21.08 1.84
C SER A 585 -7.28 -21.17 2.64
N ILE A 586 -6.72 -22.37 2.80
CA ILE A 586 -5.46 -22.57 3.52
C ILE A 586 -4.28 -21.86 2.84
N ILE A 587 -4.24 -21.87 1.50
CA ILE A 587 -3.25 -21.18 0.69
C ILE A 587 -3.34 -19.65 0.91
N THR A 588 -4.53 -19.05 0.91
CA THR A 588 -4.69 -17.61 1.21
C THR A 588 -4.10 -17.21 2.57
N TRP A 589 -4.35 -17.99 3.63
CA TRP A 589 -3.79 -17.73 4.97
C TRP A 589 -2.26 -17.89 5.03
N TYR A 590 -1.71 -18.87 4.33
CA TYR A 590 -0.26 -19.02 4.23
C TYR A 590 0.42 -17.85 3.53
N ILE A 591 -0.32 -17.18 2.65
CA ILE A 591 0.15 -16.03 1.91
C ILE A 591 0.09 -14.76 2.75
N ASP A 592 -0.93 -14.59 3.59
CA ASP A 592 -0.98 -13.49 4.56
C ASP A 592 0.23 -13.55 5.50
N ILE A 593 0.53 -14.75 5.99
CA ILE A 593 1.71 -15.02 6.83
C ILE A 593 3.02 -14.83 6.05
N PHE A 594 3.04 -15.20 4.78
CA PHE A 594 4.20 -14.99 3.88
C PHE A 594 4.43 -13.51 3.56
N VAL A 595 3.36 -12.70 3.48
CA VAL A 595 3.40 -11.25 3.28
C VAL A 595 3.93 -10.56 4.53
N ASP A 596 3.42 -10.92 5.70
CA ASP A 596 3.97 -10.47 7.00
C ASP A 596 5.45 -10.88 7.16
N THR A 597 5.77 -12.11 6.78
CA THR A 597 7.15 -12.61 6.72
C THR A 597 7.99 -11.74 5.78
N LYS A 598 7.59 -11.51 4.54
CA LYS A 598 8.32 -10.68 3.56
C LYS A 598 8.48 -9.23 4.00
N TRP A 599 7.47 -8.66 4.64
CA TRP A 599 7.59 -7.34 5.27
C TRP A 599 8.70 -7.32 6.32
N SER A 600 8.76 -8.35 7.17
CA SER A 600 9.84 -8.53 8.12
C SER A 600 11.22 -8.48 7.45
N HIS A 601 11.37 -8.89 6.18
CA HIS A 601 12.65 -8.79 5.46
C HIS A 601 13.03 -7.36 5.08
N SER A 602 12.07 -6.55 4.66
CA SER A 602 12.36 -5.16 4.31
C SER A 602 12.84 -4.36 5.52
N LYS A 603 12.27 -4.62 6.71
CA LYS A 603 12.77 -4.02 7.96
C LYS A 603 14.19 -4.49 8.28
N TYR A 604 14.52 -5.75 7.99
CA TYR A 604 15.85 -6.26 8.25
C TYR A 604 16.88 -5.57 7.36
N LEU A 605 16.57 -5.28 6.09
CA LEU A 605 17.49 -4.57 5.19
C LEU A 605 17.78 -3.15 5.66
N VAL A 606 16.75 -2.41 6.10
CA VAL A 606 16.92 -1.06 6.66
C VAL A 606 17.79 -1.15 7.92
N CYS A 607 17.45 -2.03 8.87
CA CYS A 607 18.23 -2.19 10.10
C CYS A 607 19.68 -2.63 9.82
N LEU A 608 19.89 -3.57 8.89
CA LEU A 608 21.22 -4.03 8.48
C LEU A 608 22.05 -2.87 7.93
N SER A 609 21.46 -2.04 7.07
CA SER A 609 22.16 -0.91 6.47
C SER A 609 22.65 0.08 7.53
N ILE A 610 21.84 0.33 8.57
CA ILE A 610 22.19 1.23 9.66
C ILE A 610 23.25 0.61 10.57
N LEU A 611 23.13 -0.68 10.89
CA LEU A 611 24.11 -1.38 11.72
C LEU A 611 25.48 -1.48 11.03
N ILE A 612 25.50 -1.72 9.71
CA ILE A 612 26.72 -1.68 8.90
C ILE A 612 27.29 -0.27 8.87
N TRP A 613 26.46 0.76 8.66
CA TRP A 613 26.90 2.16 8.68
C TRP A 613 27.55 2.51 10.02
N SER A 614 26.86 2.24 11.13
CA SER A 614 27.34 2.52 12.50
C SER A 614 28.66 1.80 12.81
N PHE A 615 28.89 0.64 12.18
CA PHE A 615 30.11 -0.14 12.35
C PHE A 615 31.30 0.47 11.58
N PHE A 616 31.11 0.91 10.33
CA PHE A 616 32.19 1.37 9.45
C PHE A 616 32.44 2.87 9.48
N ASP A 617 31.42 3.68 9.73
CA ASP A 617 31.48 5.14 9.65
C ASP A 617 30.95 5.77 10.94
N HIS A 618 31.81 6.56 11.59
CA HIS A 618 31.47 7.31 12.79
C HIS A 618 30.86 8.68 12.49
N SER A 619 30.79 9.08 11.21
CA SER A 619 30.09 10.28 10.78
C SER A 619 28.59 10.01 10.60
N HIS A 620 27.80 10.59 11.49
CA HIS A 620 26.34 10.53 11.40
C HIS A 620 25.84 11.57 10.40
N THR A 621 25.64 11.13 9.15
CA THR A 621 25.06 11.96 8.10
C THR A 621 23.55 12.14 8.31
N GLY A 622 22.94 13.12 7.64
CA GLY A 622 21.48 13.32 7.71
C GLY A 622 20.66 12.10 7.25
N ILE A 623 21.21 11.28 6.34
CA ILE A 623 20.57 10.06 5.83
C ILE A 623 20.59 8.96 6.89
N TYR A 624 21.67 8.87 7.66
CA TYR A 624 21.78 7.91 8.76
C TYR A 624 20.66 8.11 9.78
N TYR A 625 20.42 9.37 10.16
CA TYR A 625 19.36 9.74 11.09
C TYR A 625 17.95 9.43 10.53
N GLU A 626 17.71 9.69 9.26
CA GLU A 626 16.44 9.32 8.61
C GLU A 626 16.20 7.81 8.56
N LEU A 627 17.22 7.05 8.19
CA LEU A 627 17.14 5.58 8.19
C LEU A 627 16.84 5.06 9.59
N GLN A 628 17.42 5.66 10.63
CA GLN A 628 17.12 5.31 12.01
C GLN A 628 15.68 5.60 12.41
N PHE A 629 15.09 6.70 11.94
CA PHE A 629 13.65 6.93 12.10
C PHE A 629 12.83 5.85 11.38
N VAL A 630 13.15 5.55 10.12
CA VAL A 630 12.49 4.48 9.35
C VAL A 630 12.58 3.14 10.10
N ASP A 631 13.74 2.76 10.62
CA ASP A 631 13.90 1.53 11.41
C ASP A 631 13.02 1.54 12.67
N ALA A 632 12.95 2.66 13.39
CA ALA A 632 12.06 2.79 14.54
C ALA A 632 10.58 2.58 14.15
N VAL A 633 10.12 3.17 13.03
CA VAL A 633 8.75 2.95 12.54
C VAL A 633 8.52 1.47 12.22
N LEU A 634 9.44 0.86 11.48
CA LEU A 634 9.31 -0.52 11.02
C LEU A 634 9.43 -1.53 12.17
N LEU A 635 10.18 -1.18 13.23
CA LEU A 635 10.37 -2.02 14.41
C LEU A 635 9.17 -1.94 15.35
N TYR A 636 8.77 -0.73 15.76
CA TYR A 636 7.69 -0.53 16.73
C TYR A 636 6.30 -0.61 16.10
N GLY A 637 6.18 -0.35 14.79
CA GLY A 637 4.93 -0.38 14.02
C GLY A 637 4.52 -1.76 13.51
N GLN A 638 5.19 -2.84 13.92
CA GLN A 638 4.90 -4.19 13.40
C GLN A 638 3.46 -4.63 13.64
N GLY A 639 2.88 -4.28 14.78
CA GLY A 639 1.49 -4.59 15.14
C GLY A 639 0.46 -3.97 14.19
N PHE A 640 0.71 -2.75 13.73
CA PHE A 640 -0.11 -2.08 12.71
C PHE A 640 -0.13 -2.88 11.41
N ILE A 641 0.98 -3.52 11.05
CA ILE A 641 1.14 -4.22 9.78
C ILE A 641 0.52 -5.60 9.85
N THR A 642 0.71 -6.29 10.98
CA THR A 642 -0.05 -7.50 11.31
C THR A 642 -1.56 -7.22 11.24
N PHE A 643 -2.01 -6.06 11.71
CA PHE A 643 -3.40 -5.63 11.56
C PHE A 643 -3.80 -5.39 10.10
N LEU A 644 -2.98 -4.73 9.28
CA LEU A 644 -3.28 -4.58 7.84
C LEU A 644 -3.45 -5.92 7.12
N VAL A 645 -2.61 -6.89 7.47
CA VAL A 645 -2.63 -8.23 6.87
C VAL A 645 -3.84 -9.04 7.34
N PHE A 646 -4.13 -9.05 8.65
CA PHE A 646 -5.15 -9.94 9.21
C PHE A 646 -6.51 -9.28 9.47
N ALA A 647 -6.58 -8.01 9.84
CA ALA A 647 -7.81 -7.37 10.31
C ALA A 647 -8.64 -6.69 9.21
N LEU A 648 -8.07 -6.44 8.03
CA LEU A 648 -8.83 -5.98 6.85
C LEU A 648 -9.71 -7.09 6.25
N ASP A 649 -9.61 -8.31 6.78
CA ASP A 649 -10.59 -9.37 6.54
C ASP A 649 -11.86 -9.11 7.37
N VAL A 650 -12.99 -8.88 6.68
CA VAL A 650 -14.31 -8.64 7.30
C VAL A 650 -14.65 -9.72 8.31
N ASP A 651 -14.22 -10.96 8.07
CA ASP A 651 -14.49 -12.06 8.95
C ASP A 651 -13.81 -11.90 10.34
N VAL A 652 -12.76 -11.07 10.47
CA VAL A 652 -12.06 -10.81 11.75
C VAL A 652 -12.79 -9.76 12.58
N LEU A 653 -13.36 -8.75 11.93
CA LEU A 653 -14.10 -7.67 12.59
C LEU A 653 -15.56 -8.07 12.89
N LEU A 654 -16.18 -8.92 12.07
CA LEU A 654 -17.58 -9.33 12.22
C LEU A 654 -17.90 -9.98 13.59
N PRO A 655 -17.08 -10.90 14.12
CA PRO A 655 -17.32 -11.49 15.45
C PRO A 655 -17.18 -10.46 16.58
N ILE A 656 -16.29 -9.49 16.42
CA ILE A 656 -16.07 -8.40 17.38
C ILE A 656 -17.32 -7.50 17.39
N ALA A 657 -17.82 -7.09 16.22
CA ALA A 657 -19.04 -6.29 16.09
C ALA A 657 -20.29 -7.01 16.62
N ARG A 658 -20.39 -8.33 16.38
CA ARG A 658 -21.46 -9.18 16.94
C ARG A 658 -21.37 -9.30 18.46
N SER A 659 -20.17 -9.41 19.02
CA SER A 659 -19.95 -9.47 20.47
C SER A 659 -20.23 -8.15 21.17
N LEU A 660 -20.07 -7.01 20.48
CA LEU A 660 -20.31 -5.67 21.00
C LEU A 660 -21.79 -5.26 20.97
N GLY A 661 -22.72 -6.15 20.56
CA GLY A 661 -24.16 -5.89 20.62
C GLY A 661 -24.67 -4.76 19.72
N THR A 662 -23.84 -4.23 18.81
CA THR A 662 -24.27 -3.17 17.88
C THR A 662 -25.23 -3.75 16.84
N GLY A 663 -26.46 -3.22 16.78
CA GLY A 663 -27.50 -3.59 15.80
C GLY A 663 -27.11 -3.40 14.32
N LEU A 664 -25.89 -2.93 14.04
CA LEU A 664 -25.32 -2.75 12.69
C LEU A 664 -25.25 -4.04 11.87
N SER A 665 -25.24 -5.23 12.49
CA SER A 665 -25.21 -6.50 11.75
C SER A 665 -26.57 -6.92 11.16
N TYR A 666 -27.69 -6.35 11.60
CA TYR A 666 -29.02 -6.80 11.13
C TYR A 666 -29.40 -6.18 9.78
N VAL A 667 -29.00 -4.94 9.50
CA VAL A 667 -29.41 -4.21 8.28
C VAL A 667 -28.62 -4.66 7.04
N GLY A 668 -27.29 -4.80 7.15
CA GLY A 668 -26.46 -5.25 6.02
C GLY A 668 -26.63 -6.73 5.66
N TYR A 669 -26.94 -7.58 6.65
CA TYR A 669 -27.14 -9.02 6.43
C TYR A 669 -28.46 -9.30 5.71
N ARG A 670 -29.52 -8.52 6.01
CA ARG A 670 -30.81 -8.63 5.33
C ARG A 670 -30.72 -8.23 3.86
N GLY A 671 -30.03 -7.12 3.54
CA GLY A 671 -29.78 -6.70 2.15
C GLY A 671 -28.91 -7.68 1.36
N LEU A 672 -27.88 -8.27 1.99
CA LEU A 672 -27.05 -9.29 1.35
C LEU A 672 -27.80 -10.64 1.19
N GLN A 673 -28.64 -11.03 2.16
CA GLN A 673 -29.51 -12.20 2.06
C GLN A 673 -30.58 -12.02 0.99
N GLU A 674 -31.21 -10.84 0.89
CA GLU A 674 -32.19 -10.53 -0.14
C GLU A 674 -31.54 -10.54 -1.53
N PHE A 675 -30.33 -10.00 -1.70
CA PHE A 675 -29.58 -10.07 -2.96
C PHE A 675 -29.13 -11.49 -3.33
N LEU A 676 -28.71 -12.30 -2.34
CA LEU A 676 -28.33 -13.70 -2.57
C LEU A 676 -29.55 -14.60 -2.82
N ASN A 677 -30.69 -14.32 -2.18
CA ASN A 677 -31.94 -15.02 -2.42
C ASN A 677 -32.55 -14.65 -3.78
N ALA A 678 -32.47 -13.37 -4.17
CA ALA A 678 -32.85 -12.92 -5.52
C ALA A 678 -31.99 -13.62 -6.60
N ASN A 679 -30.68 -13.72 -6.38
CA ASN A 679 -29.79 -14.43 -7.31
C ASN A 679 -30.02 -15.95 -7.34
N LYS A 680 -30.36 -16.57 -6.21
CA LYS A 680 -30.77 -17.99 -6.15
C LYS A 680 -32.10 -18.23 -6.87
N GLN A 681 -33.08 -17.34 -6.74
CA GLN A 681 -34.34 -17.43 -7.47
C GLN A 681 -34.15 -17.25 -8.98
N THR A 682 -33.26 -16.35 -9.44
CA THR A 682 -32.92 -16.25 -10.86
C THR A 682 -32.12 -17.44 -11.38
N LYS A 683 -31.36 -18.14 -10.53
CA LYS A 683 -30.60 -19.34 -10.91
C LYS A 683 -31.49 -20.59 -10.93
N ASN A 684 -32.46 -20.69 -10.03
CA ASN A 684 -33.47 -21.76 -10.03
C ASN A 684 -34.47 -21.58 -11.17
N ARG A 685 -34.92 -20.35 -11.49
CA ARG A 685 -35.76 -20.10 -12.67
C ARG A 685 -35.08 -20.44 -14.01
N ARG A 686 -33.75 -20.37 -14.09
CA ARG A 686 -32.97 -20.84 -15.26
C ARG A 686 -32.81 -22.36 -15.32
N HIS A 687 -33.03 -23.08 -14.22
CA HIS A 687 -33.02 -24.55 -14.21
C HIS A 687 -34.43 -25.16 -14.33
N GLU A 688 -35.49 -24.41 -14.01
CA GLU A 688 -36.89 -24.86 -14.12
C GLU A 688 -37.56 -24.51 -15.46
N THR A 689 -36.82 -24.01 -16.47
CA THR A 689 -37.37 -23.69 -17.81
C THR A 689 -36.62 -24.32 -18.98
N MET A 690 -36.04 -25.51 -18.77
CA MET A 690 -35.61 -26.38 -19.86
C MET A 690 -36.35 -27.71 -19.76
N ASP A 691 -37.61 -27.70 -20.20
CA ASP A 691 -38.26 -28.90 -20.73
C ASP A 691 -37.96 -28.97 -22.23
N ASP A 692 -37.48 -30.14 -22.66
CA ASP A 692 -36.82 -30.43 -23.94
C ASP A 692 -37.73 -30.38 -25.20
N ASP A 693 -38.99 -29.94 -25.08
CA ASP A 693 -39.93 -29.95 -26.21
C ASP A 693 -40.20 -28.56 -26.84
N THR A 694 -39.47 -27.51 -26.43
CA THR A 694 -39.66 -26.14 -26.96
C THR A 694 -38.51 -25.61 -27.83
N LEU A 695 -37.44 -26.38 -28.02
CA LEU A 695 -36.28 -25.94 -28.80
C LEU A 695 -36.53 -25.94 -30.33
N THR A 696 -37.50 -26.71 -30.82
CA THR A 696 -37.78 -26.85 -32.27
C THR A 696 -38.65 -25.72 -32.83
N ASN A 697 -39.36 -24.95 -31.99
CA ASN A 697 -40.22 -23.84 -32.45
C ASN A 697 -39.61 -22.44 -32.26
N PHE A 698 -38.44 -22.32 -31.61
CA PHE A 698 -37.80 -21.02 -31.34
C PHE A 698 -36.72 -20.62 -32.37
N GLU A 699 -36.19 -21.58 -33.15
CA GLU A 699 -35.15 -21.31 -34.15
C GLU A 699 -35.65 -20.79 -35.51
N GLN A 700 -36.97 -20.68 -35.73
CA GLN A 700 -37.50 -20.21 -37.02
C GLN A 700 -37.92 -18.72 -37.07
N ASN A 701 -37.86 -17.96 -35.98
CA ASN A 701 -38.48 -16.60 -35.95
C ASN A 701 -37.58 -15.43 -35.54
N ILE A 702 -36.24 -15.51 -35.65
CA ILE A 702 -35.37 -14.35 -35.36
C ILE A 702 -34.42 -14.02 -36.50
N LYS A 703 -34.96 -13.32 -37.50
CA LYS A 703 -34.45 -12.06 -38.14
C LYS A 703 -35.36 -11.71 -39.34
N PRO A 704 -35.56 -10.43 -39.73
CA PRO A 704 -35.03 -9.18 -39.17
C PRO A 704 -36.16 -8.21 -38.72
N ASN A 705 -35.85 -7.24 -37.84
CA ASN A 705 -36.47 -5.91 -37.78
C ASN A 705 -35.84 -5.14 -36.61
N PHE A 706 -34.62 -4.66 -36.83
CA PHE A 706 -33.90 -3.80 -35.91
C PHE A 706 -33.56 -2.52 -36.66
N LEU A 707 -34.58 -1.74 -37.06
CA LEU A 707 -34.40 -0.45 -37.72
C LEU A 707 -35.49 0.62 -37.47
N ASP A 708 -36.57 0.36 -36.71
CA ASP A 708 -37.69 1.32 -36.59
C ASP A 708 -37.99 1.88 -35.18
N SER A 709 -37.01 2.03 -34.28
CA SER A 709 -37.27 2.70 -32.99
C SER A 709 -36.34 3.88 -32.68
N ILE A 710 -35.84 4.55 -33.72
CA ILE A 710 -35.31 5.91 -33.61
C ILE A 710 -36.37 6.81 -34.24
N ASN A 711 -37.34 7.26 -33.44
CA ASN A 711 -38.01 8.55 -33.59
C ASN A 711 -38.97 8.83 -32.42
N GLU A 712 -38.68 9.95 -31.77
CA GLU A 712 -39.55 10.84 -31.00
C GLU A 712 -39.49 10.90 -29.45
N PRO A 713 -39.53 12.13 -28.88
CA PRO A 713 -39.26 12.47 -27.49
C PRO A 713 -40.56 12.67 -26.67
N ASP A 714 -40.44 13.27 -25.47
CA ASP A 714 -41.49 13.67 -24.50
C ASP A 714 -41.78 12.63 -23.40
N SER A 715 -41.97 12.96 -22.12
CA SER A 715 -42.11 14.23 -21.41
C SER A 715 -41.93 14.00 -19.90
N PHE A 716 -41.54 15.09 -19.22
CA PHE A 716 -41.62 15.32 -17.78
C PHE A 716 -42.92 14.81 -17.12
N ARG A 717 -42.79 14.15 -15.96
CA ARG A 717 -43.78 14.26 -14.86
C ARG A 717 -43.09 14.17 -13.49
N MET A 718 -43.03 15.33 -12.82
CA MET A 718 -43.00 15.41 -11.36
C MET A 718 -44.31 14.83 -10.81
N GLN A 719 -44.26 14.18 -9.64
CA GLN A 719 -45.37 14.22 -8.69
C GLN A 719 -44.86 14.13 -7.23
N PRO A 720 -45.65 14.66 -6.28
CA PRO A 720 -45.16 15.40 -5.11
C PRO A 720 -45.38 14.68 -3.77
N PHE A 721 -44.46 14.89 -2.83
CA PHE A 721 -44.63 15.44 -1.46
C PHE A 721 -43.38 15.15 -0.64
#